data_AF-L1LRV2-F1
#
_entry.id   AF-L1LRV2-F1
#
_cell.length_a   1.000
_cell.length_b   1.000
_cell.length_c   1.000
_cell.angle_alpha   90.00
_cell.angle_beta   90.00
_cell.angle_gamma   90.00
#
_symmetry.space_group_name_H-M   'P 1'
#
loop_
_entity.id
_entity.type
_entity.pdbx_description
1 polymer ?
#
loop_
_entity_poly.entity_id
_entity_poly.type
_entity_poly.pdbx_seq_one_letter_code
_entity_poly.pdbx_strand_id
1 'polypeptide(L)'
;MSTVKTPLYFNQAVARNNLTGGNLEGAVVFAQASTLPQPNEPIPDEFKPRLVANRHTLVLFKPTNLDGLYVDRVQVWVGDQELQMGKPEYVPPVTERSSDDEYARIVYSSWYWSVFLPDRFVMPGLRLDFKALGREGSYSPDVGAAGELLLNTIDIGMVTPNQRVFIDDFTDELQRQYYQTIPCSRLIVNQYEPVHCEVIEMADGTHYTDHSAEKGDVHGGDLRQRIGKELISLGINNAAVGVHSSPGSGEDGLNRHWVVAQLTAHSSVGNYSNGRVVHGLSGGGSIVTLYGCDGNEFSHELGHNFGINHYPGGFDGSIHRAAFSPNSTWGWDSDRNVFLPNFEKAITGVPTCQSGRCEQPFHGHSFGKDTMADGYPLYPDTNRYTMLTPYSMKIAQGFIEGKAVFSKTSSTGYMKWDEGRKNMVEWGELYRAAPEEAGQGGLMPLLRSFQRVEVDIFDGHWAAEIFLPIPETANRGKGVRIIHQATYETTLHLNGTTLQLKKGDVLNFVSDGRAWEPYDDFPEHVAGHPQQIGVPATTLVGFYDPDLQRAGIAYPALHCAYGVVHPAASAAEVDAARCYAWISNAKNERLHFVLYGTRLNTNELNRFHFNVPQSFQATHVRVICHGTQNVYGVIAPPKGTARVTFTGRDAD
;
A
#
# COMPACT_ATOMS: atom_id res chain seq x y z
N MET A 1 -8.47 -39.56 38.74
CA MET A 1 -8.52 -39.93 37.31
C MET A 1 -8.91 -38.67 36.55
N SER A 2 -7.93 -38.00 35.92
CA SER A 2 -8.23 -36.89 35.01
C SER A 2 -8.96 -37.48 33.81
N THR A 3 -10.24 -37.15 33.65
CA THR A 3 -10.97 -37.45 32.43
C THR A 3 -10.34 -36.65 31.31
N VAL A 4 -9.47 -37.28 30.51
CA VAL A 4 -8.95 -36.69 29.28
C VAL A 4 -10.15 -36.34 28.41
N LYS A 5 -10.48 -35.04 28.30
CA LYS A 5 -11.60 -34.58 27.48
C LYS A 5 -11.24 -34.77 26.00
N THR A 6 -12.15 -35.35 25.22
CA THR A 6 -11.93 -35.64 23.80
C THR A 6 -11.77 -34.35 22.98
N PRO A 7 -10.77 -34.25 22.08
CA PRO A 7 -10.62 -33.11 21.16
C PRO A 7 -11.85 -32.88 20.28
N LEU A 8 -12.12 -31.62 19.96
CA LEU A 8 -13.15 -31.18 19.03
C LEU A 8 -12.46 -30.72 17.73
N TYR A 9 -12.44 -31.59 16.73
CA TYR A 9 -11.76 -31.30 15.46
C TYR A 9 -12.64 -30.44 14.56
N PHE A 10 -12.12 -29.30 14.13
CA PHE A 10 -12.80 -28.40 13.20
C PHE A 10 -12.83 -28.96 11.77
N ASN A 11 -11.66 -29.17 11.19
CA ASN A 11 -11.50 -29.71 9.84
C ASN A 11 -11.47 -31.24 9.89
N GLN A 12 -12.65 -31.83 9.66
CA GLN A 12 -12.85 -33.27 9.51
C GLN A 12 -13.04 -33.67 8.04
N ALA A 13 -12.74 -32.78 7.10
CA ALA A 13 -12.86 -33.08 5.68
C ALA A 13 -11.96 -34.27 5.31
N VAL A 14 -12.44 -35.08 4.35
CA VAL A 14 -11.65 -36.19 3.80
C VAL A 14 -10.40 -35.61 3.15
N ALA A 15 -9.24 -35.92 3.71
CA ALA A 15 -7.96 -35.52 3.16
C ALA A 15 -7.77 -36.19 1.79
N ARG A 16 -7.48 -35.38 0.78
CA ARG A 16 -7.19 -35.85 -0.58
C ARG A 16 -5.70 -35.72 -0.84
N ASN A 17 -5.14 -36.64 -1.63
CA ASN A 17 -3.75 -36.53 -2.04
C ASN A 17 -3.53 -35.20 -2.78
N ASN A 18 -2.44 -34.50 -2.45
CA ASN A 18 -1.91 -33.34 -3.16
C ASN A 18 -0.56 -33.60 -3.81
N LEU A 19 0.13 -34.65 -3.40
CA LEU A 19 1.48 -34.93 -3.86
C LEU A 19 1.48 -35.51 -5.28
N THR A 20 2.56 -35.21 -5.98
CA THR A 20 2.88 -35.72 -7.32
C THR A 20 4.28 -36.33 -7.31
N GLY A 21 4.63 -37.07 -8.37
CA GLY A 21 6.01 -37.51 -8.59
C GLY A 21 6.54 -38.58 -7.63
N GLY A 22 5.66 -39.35 -6.96
CA GLY A 22 6.08 -40.41 -6.05
C GLY A 22 4.94 -41.32 -5.58
N ASN A 23 5.20 -42.13 -4.55
CA ASN A 23 4.27 -43.13 -4.00
C ASN A 23 3.73 -42.76 -2.60
N LEU A 24 4.17 -41.64 -2.03
CA LEU A 24 3.55 -41.03 -0.87
C LEU A 24 2.34 -40.21 -1.34
N GLU A 25 1.20 -40.45 -0.71
CA GLU A 25 0.03 -39.62 -0.89
C GLU A 25 -0.27 -38.87 0.41
N GLY A 26 -0.71 -37.62 0.30
CA GLY A 26 -1.14 -36.85 1.45
C GLY A 26 -1.64 -35.46 1.11
N ALA A 27 -2.39 -34.87 2.03
CA ALA A 27 -2.92 -33.52 1.92
C ALA A 27 -1.93 -32.49 2.47
N VAL A 28 -1.77 -31.37 1.77
CA VAL A 28 -0.93 -30.23 2.16
C VAL A 28 -1.84 -29.03 2.43
N VAL A 29 -1.65 -28.38 3.58
CA VAL A 29 -2.32 -27.12 3.93
C VAL A 29 -1.25 -26.13 4.36
N PHE A 30 -1.35 -24.89 3.90
CA PHE A 30 -0.48 -23.81 4.37
C PHE A 30 -1.21 -22.89 5.33
N ALA A 31 -0.49 -22.13 6.14
CA ALA A 31 -1.03 -20.96 6.83
C ALA A 31 -0.09 -19.76 6.71
N GLN A 32 -0.66 -18.62 6.35
CA GLN A 32 -0.05 -17.28 6.40
C GLN A 32 -0.98 -16.37 7.20
N ALA A 33 -1.59 -15.34 6.60
CA ALA A 33 -2.66 -14.57 7.27
C ALA A 33 -3.87 -15.47 7.62
N SER A 34 -4.10 -16.50 6.81
CA SER A 34 -5.11 -17.52 7.05
C SER A 34 -4.65 -18.88 6.51
N THR A 35 -5.35 -19.94 6.90
CA THR A 35 -5.13 -21.28 6.35
C THR A 35 -5.57 -21.34 4.88
N LEU A 36 -4.76 -21.97 4.05
CA LEU A 36 -4.92 -22.08 2.61
C LEU A 36 -4.91 -23.57 2.25
N PRO A 37 -6.06 -24.26 2.37
CA PRO A 37 -6.15 -25.64 1.94
C PRO A 37 -5.90 -25.71 0.44
N GLN A 38 -5.10 -26.67 0.01
CA GLN A 38 -4.75 -26.87 -1.40
C GLN A 38 -5.49 -28.10 -1.91
N PRO A 39 -6.73 -28.00 -2.41
CA PRO A 39 -7.40 -29.15 -2.97
C PRO A 39 -6.85 -29.48 -4.36
N ASN A 40 -6.76 -30.76 -4.71
CA ASN A 40 -6.37 -31.21 -6.05
C ASN A 40 -7.48 -31.06 -7.09
N GLU A 41 -8.72 -30.81 -6.66
CA GLU A 41 -9.84 -30.43 -7.51
C GLU A 41 -10.40 -29.10 -7.00
N PRO A 42 -10.76 -28.15 -7.87
CA PRO A 42 -11.42 -26.92 -7.45
C PRO A 42 -12.67 -27.29 -6.65
N ILE A 43 -12.80 -26.77 -5.42
CA ILE A 43 -14.13 -26.70 -4.81
C ILE A 43 -14.92 -25.74 -5.70
N PRO A 44 -16.07 -26.12 -6.27
CA PRO A 44 -16.86 -25.21 -7.09
C PRO A 44 -17.11 -23.89 -6.34
N ASP A 45 -16.94 -22.78 -7.05
CA ASP A 45 -17.11 -21.42 -6.53
C ASP A 45 -16.09 -20.99 -5.44
N GLU A 46 -15.01 -21.75 -5.23
CA GLU A 46 -13.95 -21.37 -4.29
C GLU A 46 -13.10 -20.21 -4.83
N PHE A 47 -13.20 -19.07 -4.16
CA PHE A 47 -12.43 -17.87 -4.43
C PHE A 47 -11.52 -17.57 -3.24
N LYS A 48 -10.24 -17.96 -3.34
CA LYS A 48 -9.29 -17.94 -2.21
C LYS A 48 -7.92 -17.35 -2.58
N PRO A 49 -7.13 -16.92 -1.57
CA PRO A 49 -5.77 -16.46 -1.78
C PRO A 49 -4.83 -17.57 -2.24
N ARG A 50 -3.67 -17.16 -2.74
CA ARG A 50 -2.47 -18.00 -2.90
C ARG A 50 -1.42 -17.63 -1.83
N LEU A 51 -0.28 -18.31 -1.81
CA LEU A 51 0.81 -17.92 -0.91
C LEU A 51 1.39 -16.55 -1.32
N VAL A 52 1.67 -15.71 -0.34
CA VAL A 52 2.45 -14.47 -0.50
C VAL A 52 3.93 -14.80 -0.40
N ALA A 53 4.75 -14.32 -1.33
CA ALA A 53 6.19 -14.53 -1.27
C ALA A 53 6.82 -13.78 -0.09
N ASN A 54 7.95 -14.29 0.40
CA ASN A 54 8.71 -13.73 1.51
C ASN A 54 7.84 -13.49 2.75
N ARG A 55 7.04 -14.49 3.10
CA ARG A 55 6.24 -14.49 4.32
C ARG A 55 6.35 -15.83 5.03
N HIS A 56 6.56 -15.78 6.34
CA HIS A 56 6.56 -16.97 7.19
C HIS A 56 5.32 -17.81 6.94
N THR A 57 5.51 -19.11 6.77
CA THR A 57 4.44 -20.01 6.35
C THR A 57 4.48 -21.28 7.18
N LEU A 58 3.37 -21.61 7.82
CA LEU A 58 3.17 -22.93 8.42
C LEU A 58 2.82 -23.91 7.32
N VAL A 59 3.51 -25.05 7.28
CA VAL A 59 3.18 -26.18 6.39
C VAL A 59 2.59 -27.29 7.25
N LEU A 60 1.37 -27.71 6.91
CA LEU A 60 0.69 -28.86 7.50
C LEU A 60 0.65 -29.98 6.45
N PHE A 61 1.00 -31.20 6.84
CA PHE A 61 0.95 -32.37 5.96
C PHE A 61 0.27 -33.56 6.63
N LYS A 62 -0.70 -34.17 5.94
CA LYS A 62 -1.40 -35.37 6.40
C LYS A 62 -1.26 -36.49 5.37
N PRO A 63 -0.43 -37.52 5.63
CA PRO A 63 -0.36 -38.70 4.77
C PRO A 63 -1.73 -39.40 4.67
N THR A 64 -2.13 -39.86 3.48
CA THR A 64 -3.44 -40.48 3.23
C THR A 64 -3.36 -41.96 2.82
N ASN A 65 -2.21 -42.45 2.36
CA ASN A 65 -2.03 -43.84 1.94
C ASN A 65 -1.13 -44.66 2.89
N LEU A 66 -1.11 -44.26 4.17
CA LEU A 66 -0.34 -44.89 5.26
C LEU A 66 -1.23 -45.46 6.38
N ASP A 67 -2.52 -45.64 6.12
CA ASP A 67 -3.49 -46.09 7.13
C ASP A 67 -3.06 -47.39 7.83
N GLY A 68 -3.20 -47.40 9.15
CA GLY A 68 -2.81 -48.53 10.01
C GLY A 68 -1.31 -48.66 10.27
N LEU A 69 -0.47 -47.78 9.71
CA LEU A 69 0.97 -47.75 9.96
C LEU A 69 1.33 -46.71 11.02
N TYR A 70 2.29 -47.04 11.89
CA TYR A 70 2.88 -46.08 12.81
C TYR A 70 3.86 -45.18 12.06
N VAL A 71 3.44 -43.94 11.78
CA VAL A 71 4.30 -42.91 11.19
C VAL A 71 4.98 -42.17 12.33
N ASP A 72 6.25 -42.47 12.61
CA ASP A 72 7.01 -41.79 13.66
C ASP A 72 7.77 -40.55 13.16
N ARG A 73 7.98 -40.47 11.85
CA ARG A 73 8.81 -39.44 11.23
C ARG A 73 8.26 -39.04 9.87
N VAL A 74 7.99 -37.75 9.71
CA VAL A 74 7.75 -37.09 8.43
C VAL A 74 8.81 -36.02 8.23
N GLN A 75 9.44 -36.00 7.08
CA GLN A 75 10.44 -35.02 6.69
C GLN A 75 9.94 -34.26 5.46
N VAL A 76 10.33 -32.99 5.33
CA VAL A 76 10.13 -32.20 4.13
C VAL A 76 11.43 -31.54 3.72
N TRP A 77 11.74 -31.57 2.43
CA TRP A 77 12.87 -30.85 1.84
C TRP A 77 12.37 -29.61 1.11
N VAL A 78 13.15 -28.54 1.22
CA VAL A 78 13.00 -27.31 0.44
C VAL A 78 14.36 -26.93 -0.14
N GLY A 79 14.53 -27.14 -1.43
CA GLY A 79 15.88 -27.20 -2.02
C GLY A 79 16.72 -28.27 -1.32
N ASP A 80 17.91 -27.91 -0.87
CA ASP A 80 18.82 -28.82 -0.15
C ASP A 80 18.56 -28.91 1.36
N GLN A 81 17.62 -28.13 1.88
CA GLN A 81 17.35 -28.06 3.32
C GLN A 81 16.34 -29.14 3.74
N GLU A 82 16.76 -30.07 4.59
CA GLU A 82 15.87 -31.01 5.28
C GLU A 82 15.25 -30.36 6.52
N LEU A 83 13.94 -30.48 6.68
CA LEU A 83 13.21 -30.07 7.88
C LEU A 83 12.42 -31.25 8.45
N GLN A 84 12.60 -31.51 9.73
CA GLN A 84 11.80 -32.49 10.47
C GLN A 84 10.45 -31.86 10.82
N MET A 85 9.35 -32.49 10.38
CA MET A 85 8.01 -32.04 10.77
C MET A 85 7.71 -32.49 12.21
N GLY A 86 7.02 -31.65 12.96
CA GLY A 86 6.47 -31.93 14.28
C GLY A 86 5.24 -32.84 14.20
N LYS A 87 5.10 -33.71 15.19
CA LYS A 87 4.00 -34.67 15.32
C LYS A 87 2.63 -33.99 15.45
N PRO A 88 1.51 -34.70 15.17
CA PRO A 88 0.16 -34.14 15.29
C PRO A 88 -0.20 -33.49 16.63
N GLU A 89 0.37 -33.97 17.73
CA GLU A 89 0.21 -33.37 19.06
C GLU A 89 0.89 -31.99 19.23
N TYR A 90 1.72 -31.58 18.27
CA TYR A 90 2.44 -30.30 18.27
C TYR A 90 1.96 -29.32 17.20
N VAL A 91 0.84 -29.63 16.51
CA VAL A 91 0.17 -28.63 15.66
C VAL A 91 -0.17 -27.41 16.52
N PRO A 92 0.00 -26.17 16.01
CA PRO A 92 -0.29 -24.96 16.76
C PRO A 92 -1.68 -25.00 17.41
N PRO A 93 -1.81 -24.60 18.69
CA PRO A 93 -3.10 -24.57 19.36
C PRO A 93 -3.95 -23.40 18.88
N VAL A 94 -5.24 -23.41 19.23
CA VAL A 94 -6.06 -22.20 19.17
C VAL A 94 -5.53 -21.15 20.14
N THR A 95 -5.74 -19.87 19.80
CA THR A 95 -5.41 -18.76 20.70
C THR A 95 -6.25 -18.79 21.97
N GLU A 96 -5.86 -18.04 23.01
CA GLU A 96 -6.59 -17.94 24.30
C GLU A 96 -6.86 -19.30 25.00
N ARG A 97 -6.21 -20.38 24.57
CA ARG A 97 -6.43 -21.75 25.07
C ARG A 97 -6.35 -21.88 26.59
N SER A 98 -5.45 -21.13 27.23
CA SER A 98 -5.23 -21.21 28.68
C SER A 98 -6.36 -20.65 29.54
N SER A 99 -7.34 -19.97 28.93
CA SER A 99 -8.41 -19.31 29.65
C SER A 99 -9.66 -20.18 29.86
N ASP A 100 -9.82 -21.26 29.09
CA ASP A 100 -11.00 -22.12 29.13
C ASP A 100 -10.64 -23.54 28.65
N ASP A 101 -10.70 -24.51 29.57
CA ASP A 101 -10.40 -25.92 29.31
C ASP A 101 -11.36 -26.58 28.31
N GLU A 102 -12.59 -26.08 28.16
CA GLU A 102 -13.56 -26.60 27.20
C GLU A 102 -13.25 -26.09 25.79
N TYR A 103 -13.02 -24.79 25.65
CA TYR A 103 -12.55 -24.18 24.41
C TYR A 103 -11.18 -24.74 23.98
N ALA A 104 -10.30 -25.05 24.93
CA ALA A 104 -8.99 -25.65 24.70
C ALA A 104 -9.01 -27.03 24.02
N ARG A 105 -10.19 -27.67 23.93
CA ARG A 105 -10.40 -28.93 23.21
C ARG A 105 -10.46 -28.74 21.70
N ILE A 106 -10.72 -27.51 21.23
CA ILE A 106 -10.83 -27.19 19.81
C ILE A 106 -9.46 -27.31 19.16
N VAL A 107 -9.38 -28.13 18.12
CA VAL A 107 -8.15 -28.39 17.36
C VAL A 107 -8.46 -28.28 15.88
N TYR A 108 -7.54 -27.68 15.11
CA TYR A 108 -7.74 -27.47 13.67
C TYR A 108 -8.13 -28.77 12.94
N SER A 109 -7.35 -29.84 13.12
CA SER A 109 -7.66 -31.17 12.56
C SER A 109 -6.86 -32.26 13.26
N SER A 110 -7.21 -33.51 13.00
CA SER A 110 -6.46 -34.67 13.44
C SER A 110 -5.43 -35.11 12.40
N TRP A 111 -4.27 -35.58 12.88
CA TRP A 111 -3.24 -36.28 12.08
C TRP A 111 -2.47 -35.42 11.07
N TYR A 112 -2.32 -34.12 11.31
CA TYR A 112 -1.40 -33.28 10.53
C TYR A 112 -0.05 -33.19 11.20
N TRP A 113 1.01 -33.47 10.47
CA TRP A 113 2.36 -33.05 10.82
C TRP A 113 2.53 -31.59 10.46
N SER A 114 3.37 -30.86 11.20
CA SER A 114 3.56 -29.43 10.94
C SER A 114 5.02 -29.01 10.93
N VAL A 115 5.38 -28.02 10.12
CA VAL A 115 6.68 -27.36 10.20
C VAL A 115 6.54 -25.89 9.84
N PHE A 116 7.34 -25.05 10.50
CA PHE A 116 7.48 -23.65 10.15
C PHE A 116 8.48 -23.50 9.00
N LEU A 117 8.06 -22.87 7.91
CA LEU A 117 8.90 -22.52 6.78
C LEU A 117 9.25 -21.02 6.86
N PRO A 118 10.54 -20.68 7.08
CA PRO A 118 11.00 -19.30 7.02
C PRO A 118 10.63 -18.62 5.69
N ASP A 119 10.41 -17.32 5.77
CA ASP A 119 9.96 -16.47 4.66
C ASP A 119 10.86 -16.55 3.42
N ARG A 120 12.19 -16.58 3.61
CA ARG A 120 13.19 -16.67 2.53
C ARG A 120 13.05 -17.90 1.63
N PHE A 121 12.36 -18.95 2.08
CA PHE A 121 12.11 -20.13 1.26
C PHE A 121 10.80 -20.02 0.45
N VAL A 122 9.91 -19.11 0.83
CA VAL A 122 8.59 -18.95 0.22
C VAL A 122 8.71 -17.98 -0.95
N MET A 123 9.06 -18.50 -2.11
CA MET A 123 9.23 -17.74 -3.34
C MET A 123 8.57 -18.48 -4.51
N PRO A 124 8.27 -17.79 -5.62
CA PRO A 124 7.80 -18.44 -6.84
C PRO A 124 8.75 -19.56 -7.28
N GLY A 125 8.17 -20.72 -7.61
CA GLY A 125 8.93 -21.95 -7.88
C GLY A 125 9.20 -22.82 -6.64
N LEU A 126 8.66 -22.48 -5.46
CA LEU A 126 8.71 -23.32 -4.26
C LEU A 126 8.30 -24.76 -4.58
N ARG A 127 9.16 -25.69 -4.17
CA ARG A 127 8.92 -27.13 -4.20
C ARG A 127 9.19 -27.71 -2.82
N LEU A 128 8.26 -28.53 -2.35
CA LEU A 128 8.35 -29.28 -1.11
C LEU A 128 8.35 -30.77 -1.44
N ASP A 129 9.42 -31.47 -1.05
CA ASP A 129 9.53 -32.91 -1.23
C ASP A 129 9.33 -33.59 0.12
N PHE A 130 8.23 -34.32 0.28
CA PHE A 130 7.86 -35.00 1.52
C PHE A 130 8.37 -36.44 1.53
N LYS A 131 8.81 -36.91 2.69
CA LYS A 131 9.18 -38.32 2.91
C LYS A 131 8.58 -38.87 4.20
N ALA A 132 8.00 -40.06 4.11
CA ALA A 132 7.50 -40.80 5.26
C ALA A 132 7.57 -42.30 4.98
N LEU A 133 8.09 -43.09 5.93
CA LEU A 133 8.20 -44.55 5.83
C LEU A 133 8.84 -45.05 4.51
N GLY A 134 9.87 -44.35 4.02
CA GLY A 134 10.56 -44.68 2.77
C GLY A 134 9.78 -44.35 1.49
N ARG A 135 8.60 -43.75 1.60
CA ARG A 135 7.82 -43.20 0.50
C ARG A 135 8.09 -41.72 0.32
N GLU A 136 7.95 -41.24 -0.89
CA GLU A 136 8.20 -39.85 -1.27
C GLU A 136 7.10 -39.27 -2.16
N GLY A 137 6.96 -37.95 -2.15
CA GLY A 137 6.07 -37.22 -3.04
C GLY A 137 6.28 -35.71 -2.91
N SER A 138 6.00 -34.99 -4.00
CA SER A 138 6.34 -33.57 -4.12
C SER A 138 5.10 -32.70 -4.28
N TYR A 139 5.17 -31.48 -3.78
CA TYR A 139 4.14 -30.46 -3.95
C TYR A 139 4.75 -29.09 -4.27
N SER A 140 4.13 -28.36 -5.19
CA SER A 140 4.54 -27.01 -5.58
C SER A 140 3.33 -26.07 -5.52
N PRO A 141 3.24 -25.18 -4.51
CA PRO A 141 2.16 -24.19 -4.43
C PRO A 141 2.31 -23.07 -5.47
N ASP A 142 1.19 -22.41 -5.79
CA ASP A 142 1.26 -21.07 -6.41
C ASP A 142 1.67 -20.04 -5.35
N VAL A 143 2.76 -19.33 -5.64
CA VAL A 143 3.30 -18.26 -4.80
C VAL A 143 3.25 -16.97 -5.63
N GLY A 144 2.60 -15.96 -5.08
CA GLY A 144 2.42 -14.64 -5.66
C GLY A 144 3.54 -13.67 -5.34
N ALA A 145 3.22 -12.38 -5.39
CA ALA A 145 4.21 -11.32 -5.20
C ALA A 145 4.66 -11.18 -3.74
N ALA A 146 5.86 -10.63 -3.56
CA ALA A 146 6.32 -10.11 -2.27
C ALA A 146 5.79 -8.68 -2.05
N GLY A 147 4.49 -8.46 -2.22
CA GLY A 147 3.88 -7.12 -2.19
C GLY A 147 3.83 -6.50 -0.79
N GLU A 148 3.83 -5.17 -0.73
CA GLU A 148 3.97 -4.40 0.51
C GLU A 148 2.78 -3.48 0.75
N LEU A 149 2.49 -3.16 2.01
CA LEU A 149 1.56 -2.11 2.39
C LEU A 149 2.33 -1.01 3.15
N LEU A 150 2.34 0.21 2.62
CA LEU A 150 2.83 1.40 3.32
C LEU A 150 1.64 2.16 3.90
N LEU A 151 1.53 2.18 5.24
CA LEU A 151 0.48 2.89 5.95
C LEU A 151 1.07 4.13 6.64
N ASN A 152 0.81 5.30 6.08
CA ASN A 152 1.04 6.54 6.81
C ASN A 152 -0.08 6.75 7.84
N THR A 153 0.25 7.24 9.03
CA THR A 153 -0.76 7.63 10.02
C THR A 153 -0.51 9.05 10.53
N ILE A 154 -1.57 9.86 10.67
CA ILE A 154 -1.45 11.23 11.18
C ILE A 154 -2.67 11.65 12.03
N ASP A 155 -2.43 12.38 13.11
CA ASP A 155 -3.48 12.98 13.92
C ASP A 155 -3.66 14.46 13.55
N ILE A 156 -4.85 14.84 13.09
CA ILE A 156 -5.14 16.15 12.50
C ILE A 156 -6.16 16.90 13.35
N GLY A 157 -5.79 18.10 13.79
CA GLY A 157 -6.66 19.06 14.44
C GLY A 157 -6.90 20.27 13.54
N MET A 158 -8.15 20.58 13.22
CA MET A 158 -8.53 21.66 12.29
C MET A 158 -9.30 22.71 13.07
N VAL A 159 -8.70 23.88 13.28
CA VAL A 159 -9.18 24.94 14.21
C VAL A 159 -9.52 24.42 15.62
N THR A 160 -8.90 23.30 16.02
CA THR A 160 -9.03 22.65 17.33
C THR A 160 -7.87 21.66 17.52
N PRO A 161 -7.44 21.34 18.75
CA PRO A 161 -6.41 20.32 18.97
C PRO A 161 -6.80 18.93 18.43
N ASN A 162 -5.82 18.20 17.90
CA ASN A 162 -5.97 16.81 17.44
C ASN A 162 -6.26 15.82 18.59
N GLN A 163 -6.64 14.60 18.22
CA GLN A 163 -7.06 13.55 19.17
C GLN A 163 -5.92 12.63 19.63
N ARG A 164 -4.73 12.72 19.02
CA ARG A 164 -3.55 11.90 19.35
C ARG A 164 -3.78 10.38 19.29
N VAL A 165 -4.76 9.91 18.51
CA VAL A 165 -5.13 8.49 18.41
C VAL A 165 -3.94 7.65 17.94
N PHE A 166 -3.28 8.07 16.86
CA PHE A 166 -2.19 7.27 16.30
C PHE A 166 -0.91 7.38 17.10
N ILE A 167 -0.57 8.58 17.54
CA ILE A 167 0.69 8.81 18.25
C ILE A 167 0.70 8.12 19.62
N ASP A 168 -0.43 8.09 20.33
CA ASP A 168 -0.52 7.53 21.69
C ASP A 168 -0.98 6.06 21.70
N ASP A 169 -1.94 5.67 20.84
CA ASP A 169 -2.60 4.35 20.98
C ASP A 169 -2.14 3.30 19.95
N PHE A 170 -1.64 3.68 18.77
CA PHE A 170 -1.29 2.72 17.72
C PHE A 170 0.08 2.09 17.94
N THR A 171 0.14 1.15 18.89
CA THR A 171 1.35 0.44 19.32
C THR A 171 1.87 -0.55 18.27
N ASP A 172 3.15 -0.92 18.39
CA ASP A 172 3.81 -1.94 17.57
C ASP A 172 3.06 -3.29 17.62
N GLU A 173 2.46 -3.63 18.76
CA GLU A 173 1.65 -4.85 18.89
C GLU A 173 0.35 -4.78 18.08
N LEU A 174 -0.33 -3.63 18.04
CA LEU A 174 -1.49 -3.45 17.16
C LEU A 174 -1.09 -3.54 15.69
N GLN A 175 0.02 -2.91 15.31
CA GLN A 175 0.53 -2.97 13.94
C GLN A 175 0.89 -4.41 13.54
N ARG A 176 1.51 -5.17 14.45
CA ARG A 176 1.80 -6.59 14.28
C ARG A 176 0.53 -7.42 14.15
N GLN A 177 -0.47 -7.20 14.99
CA GLN A 177 -1.77 -7.88 14.90
C GLN A 177 -2.44 -7.64 13.55
N TYR A 178 -2.43 -6.42 13.03
CA TYR A 178 -3.00 -6.11 11.72
C TYR A 178 -2.25 -6.81 10.58
N TYR A 179 -0.92 -6.89 10.64
CA TYR A 179 -0.13 -7.65 9.66
C TYR A 179 -0.57 -9.13 9.55
N GLN A 180 -0.96 -9.74 10.68
CA GLN A 180 -1.45 -11.12 10.68
C GLN A 180 -2.81 -11.29 9.96
N THR A 181 -3.53 -10.21 9.62
CA THR A 181 -4.86 -10.30 8.99
C THR A 181 -4.88 -9.96 7.50
N ILE A 182 -3.79 -9.41 6.94
CA ILE A 182 -3.72 -8.96 5.53
C ILE A 182 -2.70 -9.78 4.72
N PRO A 183 -2.81 -9.88 3.38
CA PRO A 183 -1.94 -10.72 2.56
C PRO A 183 -0.75 -9.95 1.94
N CYS A 184 0.12 -9.36 2.79
CA CYS A 184 1.37 -8.71 2.34
C CYS A 184 2.63 -9.43 2.85
N SER A 185 3.77 -9.22 2.18
CA SER A 185 5.09 -9.67 2.65
C SER A 185 5.58 -8.78 3.79
N ARG A 186 5.34 -7.47 3.68
CA ARG A 186 5.78 -6.43 4.60
C ARG A 186 4.69 -5.38 4.82
N LEU A 187 4.50 -5.00 6.08
CA LEU A 187 3.73 -3.83 6.50
C LEU A 187 4.71 -2.76 7.02
N ILE A 188 4.66 -1.57 6.44
CA ILE A 188 5.44 -0.41 6.88
C ILE A 188 4.46 0.59 7.47
N VAL A 189 4.57 0.88 8.77
CA VAL A 189 3.72 1.89 9.42
C VAL A 189 4.55 3.14 9.67
N ASN A 190 4.24 4.22 8.98
CA ASN A 190 4.92 5.50 9.07
C ASN A 190 4.05 6.51 9.83
N GLN A 191 4.35 6.71 11.11
CA GLN A 191 3.57 7.57 11.98
C GLN A 191 4.14 8.98 11.93
N TYR A 192 3.37 9.89 11.34
CA TYR A 192 3.68 11.32 11.29
C TYR A 192 3.47 11.97 12.67
N GLU A 193 4.15 13.10 12.89
CA GLU A 193 3.85 13.94 14.04
C GLU A 193 2.42 14.52 13.95
N PRO A 194 1.69 14.60 15.08
CA PRO A 194 0.38 15.25 15.09
C PRO A 194 0.45 16.71 14.65
N VAL A 195 -0.51 17.12 13.83
CA VAL A 195 -0.63 18.48 13.31
C VAL A 195 -1.86 19.18 13.91
N HIS A 196 -1.73 20.49 14.11
CA HIS A 196 -2.84 21.37 14.48
C HIS A 196 -2.80 22.57 13.53
N CYS A 197 -3.79 22.63 12.65
CA CYS A 197 -4.01 23.75 11.75
C CYS A 197 -4.88 24.79 12.48
N GLU A 198 -4.23 25.78 13.10
CA GLU A 198 -4.92 26.86 13.84
C GLU A 198 -5.69 27.81 12.93
N VAL A 199 -5.26 27.92 11.67
CA VAL A 199 -5.90 28.71 10.62
C VAL A 199 -6.13 27.80 9.42
N ILE A 200 -7.31 27.92 8.80
CA ILE A 200 -7.67 27.22 7.58
C ILE A 200 -7.91 28.25 6.48
N GLU A 201 -7.24 28.08 5.34
CA GLU A 201 -7.56 28.77 4.11
C GLU A 201 -7.67 27.76 2.98
N MET A 202 -8.86 27.68 2.37
CA MET A 202 -9.18 26.70 1.35
C MET A 202 -8.87 27.22 -0.05
N ALA A 203 -8.82 26.29 -0.99
CA ALA A 203 -8.56 26.60 -2.40
C ALA A 203 -9.55 27.61 -2.99
N ASP A 204 -10.79 27.66 -2.51
CA ASP A 204 -11.85 28.53 -3.01
C ASP A 204 -11.87 29.96 -2.41
N GLY A 205 -11.14 30.23 -1.33
CA GLY A 205 -11.18 31.53 -0.64
C GLY A 205 -11.67 31.47 0.79
N THR A 206 -12.26 30.34 1.18
CA THR A 206 -12.83 30.18 2.50
C THR A 206 -11.73 30.24 3.56
N HIS A 207 -11.94 31.07 4.58
CA HIS A 207 -10.96 31.32 5.64
C HIS A 207 -11.60 31.16 7.02
N TYR A 208 -10.97 30.37 7.90
CA TYR A 208 -11.42 30.13 9.27
C TYR A 208 -10.28 30.24 10.28
N THR A 209 -10.57 30.87 11.41
CA THR A 209 -9.66 31.00 12.57
C THR A 209 -10.24 30.43 13.87
N ASP A 210 -11.53 30.06 13.87
CA ASP A 210 -12.23 29.57 15.06
C ASP A 210 -13.07 28.32 14.76
N HIS A 211 -13.99 28.41 13.79
CA HIS A 211 -14.79 27.27 13.34
C HIS A 211 -15.19 27.40 11.87
N SER A 212 -15.51 26.27 11.24
CA SER A 212 -16.14 26.24 9.91
C SER A 212 -17.57 26.76 9.95
N ALA A 213 -17.98 27.47 8.90
CA ALA A 213 -19.36 27.92 8.72
C ALA A 213 -20.34 26.77 8.44
N GLU A 214 -19.84 25.60 8.01
CA GLU A 214 -20.63 24.40 7.79
C GLU A 214 -20.91 23.64 9.09
N LYS A 215 -21.79 22.64 9.00
CA LYS A 215 -21.96 21.64 10.05
C LYS A 215 -21.07 20.45 9.73
N GLY A 216 -20.35 19.96 10.74
CA GLY A 216 -19.64 18.70 10.66
C GLY A 216 -20.51 17.54 11.13
N ASP A 217 -20.27 16.36 10.59
CA ASP A 217 -20.72 15.10 11.18
C ASP A 217 -19.64 14.02 11.00
N VAL A 218 -19.96 12.77 11.30
CA VAL A 218 -19.02 11.66 11.14
C VAL A 218 -18.49 11.51 9.71
N HIS A 219 -19.31 11.78 8.69
CA HIS A 219 -19.00 11.65 7.26
C HIS A 219 -18.94 12.98 6.49
N GLY A 220 -19.43 14.07 7.05
CA GLY A 220 -19.62 15.37 6.40
C GLY A 220 -18.85 16.53 7.05
N GLY A 221 -18.75 17.62 6.28
CA GLY A 221 -18.12 18.89 6.66
C GLY A 221 -16.91 19.23 5.78
N ASP A 222 -16.81 20.50 5.37
CA ASP A 222 -15.72 21.04 4.56
C ASP A 222 -14.30 20.74 5.10
N LEU A 223 -14.03 20.90 6.41
CA LEU A 223 -12.69 20.63 6.98
C LEU A 223 -12.27 19.18 6.78
N ARG A 224 -13.16 18.21 7.07
CA ARG A 224 -12.96 16.78 6.82
C ARG A 224 -12.54 16.52 5.38
N GLN A 225 -13.30 17.03 4.41
CA GLN A 225 -13.09 16.76 3.00
C GLN A 225 -11.86 17.50 2.44
N ARG A 226 -11.81 18.82 2.58
CA ARG A 226 -10.79 19.67 1.93
C ARG A 226 -9.44 19.59 2.63
N ILE A 227 -9.41 19.46 3.95
CA ILE A 227 -8.17 19.52 4.73
C ILE A 227 -7.70 18.12 5.12
N GLY A 228 -8.53 17.34 5.81
CA GLY A 228 -8.14 16.01 6.28
C GLY A 228 -7.82 15.05 5.13
N LYS A 229 -8.75 14.92 4.17
CA LYS A 229 -8.62 14.00 3.03
C LYS A 229 -7.76 14.60 1.92
N GLU A 230 -8.19 15.70 1.31
CA GLU A 230 -7.57 16.23 0.10
C GLU A 230 -6.20 16.88 0.37
N LEU A 231 -6.10 17.88 1.24
CA LEU A 231 -4.84 18.57 1.48
C LEU A 231 -3.78 17.67 2.13
N ILE A 232 -4.13 17.00 3.24
CA ILE A 232 -3.16 16.27 4.06
C ILE A 232 -2.96 14.85 3.53
N SER A 233 -4.02 14.04 3.40
CA SER A 233 -3.84 12.62 3.07
C SER A 233 -3.36 12.40 1.64
N LEU A 234 -4.00 13.03 0.65
CA LEU A 234 -3.51 12.98 -0.73
C LEU A 234 -2.21 13.77 -0.90
N GLY A 235 -1.99 14.85 -0.14
CA GLY A 235 -0.71 15.56 -0.13
C GLY A 235 0.46 14.67 0.29
N ILE A 236 0.31 13.91 1.38
CA ILE A 236 1.30 12.92 1.83
C ILE A 236 1.55 11.86 0.74
N ASN A 237 0.47 11.32 0.14
CA ASN A 237 0.59 10.28 -0.88
C ASN A 237 1.27 10.80 -2.15
N ASN A 238 0.85 11.96 -2.67
CA ASN A 238 1.41 12.55 -3.89
C ASN A 238 2.88 12.98 -3.71
N ALA A 239 3.23 13.54 -2.55
CA ALA A 239 4.60 13.90 -2.23
C ALA A 239 5.54 12.69 -2.23
N ALA A 240 5.05 11.50 -1.86
CA ALA A 240 5.84 10.27 -1.83
C ALA A 240 6.11 9.68 -3.22
N VAL A 241 5.32 10.05 -4.24
CA VAL A 241 5.51 9.61 -5.64
C VAL A 241 6.04 10.72 -6.55
N GLY A 242 6.36 11.89 -5.99
CA GLY A 242 7.03 12.97 -6.71
C GLY A 242 6.10 13.85 -7.55
N VAL A 243 4.79 13.80 -7.28
CA VAL A 243 3.84 14.75 -7.88
C VAL A 243 3.85 15.99 -7.00
N HIS A 244 4.31 17.14 -7.51
CA HIS A 244 4.54 18.32 -6.68
C HIS A 244 3.33 19.26 -6.54
N SER A 245 2.37 19.18 -7.46
CA SER A 245 1.14 19.98 -7.41
C SER A 245 -0.04 19.30 -8.09
N SER A 246 -1.24 19.71 -7.67
CA SER A 246 -2.53 19.15 -8.12
C SER A 246 -3.63 20.21 -8.03
N PRO A 247 -4.87 19.94 -8.51
CA PRO A 247 -5.99 20.84 -8.26
C PRO A 247 -6.20 21.05 -6.76
N GLY A 248 -6.82 22.18 -6.39
CA GLY A 248 -7.08 22.52 -4.99
C GLY A 248 -8.09 21.61 -4.29
N SER A 249 -8.91 20.90 -5.07
CA SER A 249 -10.07 20.18 -4.58
C SER A 249 -10.38 18.93 -5.42
N GLY A 250 -10.99 17.91 -4.80
CA GLY A 250 -11.31 16.61 -5.42
C GLY A 250 -10.32 15.46 -5.10
N GLU A 251 -10.76 14.22 -5.33
CA GLU A 251 -10.03 12.98 -4.93
C GLU A 251 -9.63 12.08 -6.11
N ASP A 252 -9.93 12.49 -7.34
CA ASP A 252 -9.69 11.73 -8.56
C ASP A 252 -8.81 12.52 -9.55
N GLY A 253 -8.46 11.88 -10.67
CA GLY A 253 -7.67 12.51 -11.72
C GLY A 253 -6.31 12.97 -11.21
N LEU A 254 -5.98 14.25 -11.42
CA LEU A 254 -4.70 14.85 -11.04
C LEU A 254 -4.48 14.97 -9.52
N ASN A 255 -5.50 14.66 -8.69
CA ASN A 255 -5.36 14.69 -7.24
C ASN A 255 -4.86 13.39 -6.64
N ARG A 256 -4.92 12.27 -7.37
CA ARG A 256 -4.60 10.94 -6.83
C ARG A 256 -3.75 10.14 -7.80
N HIS A 257 -2.44 10.11 -7.55
CA HIS A 257 -1.50 9.26 -8.26
C HIS A 257 -1.12 8.02 -7.42
N TRP A 258 -1.91 6.95 -7.52
CA TRP A 258 -1.86 5.81 -6.59
C TRP A 258 -1.26 4.53 -7.17
N VAL A 259 0.06 4.57 -7.41
CA VAL A 259 0.80 3.48 -8.07
C VAL A 259 1.40 2.44 -7.11
N VAL A 260 1.66 2.84 -5.87
CA VAL A 260 2.10 1.99 -4.75
C VAL A 260 0.92 1.70 -3.84
N ALA A 261 0.91 0.57 -3.14
CA ALA A 261 -0.04 0.27 -2.06
C ALA A 261 0.29 1.13 -0.82
N GLN A 262 0.19 2.44 -0.99
CA GLN A 262 0.34 3.44 0.05
C GLN A 262 -1.03 3.96 0.45
N LEU A 263 -1.31 3.98 1.75
CA LEU A 263 -2.52 4.55 2.33
C LEU A 263 -2.12 5.63 3.34
N THR A 264 -2.91 6.68 3.45
CA THR A 264 -2.81 7.61 4.58
C THR A 264 -4.05 7.52 5.44
N ALA A 265 -3.88 6.93 6.62
CA ALA A 265 -4.87 6.89 7.67
C ALA A 265 -4.74 8.13 8.55
N HIS A 266 -5.86 8.74 8.91
CA HIS A 266 -5.87 9.88 9.81
C HIS A 266 -7.01 9.82 10.81
N SER A 267 -6.71 10.29 12.03
CA SER A 267 -7.73 10.75 12.95
C SER A 267 -7.90 12.23 12.71
N SER A 268 -9.13 12.67 12.42
CA SER A 268 -9.39 14.08 12.16
C SER A 268 -10.52 14.62 13.03
N VAL A 269 -10.30 15.84 13.52
CA VAL A 269 -11.26 16.58 14.34
C VAL A 269 -11.28 18.03 13.93
N GLY A 270 -12.48 18.59 13.78
CA GLY A 270 -12.69 19.98 13.37
C GLY A 270 -13.60 20.72 14.32
N ASN A 271 -13.45 22.04 14.41
CA ASN A 271 -14.46 22.91 15.02
C ASN A 271 -15.40 23.44 13.93
N TYR A 272 -16.70 23.25 14.11
CA TYR A 272 -17.75 23.59 13.16
C TYR A 272 -18.81 24.48 13.81
N SER A 273 -19.76 24.97 13.02
CA SER A 273 -20.91 25.74 13.53
C SER A 273 -21.76 24.95 14.56
N ASN A 274 -21.69 23.62 14.54
CA ASN A 274 -22.31 22.72 15.52
C ASN A 274 -21.35 22.20 16.61
N GLY A 275 -20.18 22.84 16.77
CA GLY A 275 -19.18 22.52 17.78
C GLY A 275 -18.07 21.60 17.28
N ARG A 276 -17.32 21.03 18.23
CA ARG A 276 -16.20 20.12 17.93
C ARG A 276 -16.73 18.77 17.44
N VAL A 277 -16.35 18.39 16.23
CA VAL A 277 -16.77 17.14 15.57
C VAL A 277 -15.56 16.28 15.24
N VAL A 278 -15.63 15.02 15.66
CA VAL A 278 -14.64 13.99 15.34
C VAL A 278 -15.17 13.17 14.16
N HIS A 279 -14.29 12.94 13.20
CA HIS A 279 -14.59 12.27 11.94
C HIS A 279 -14.10 10.82 11.96
N GLY A 280 -14.79 9.94 11.25
CA GLY A 280 -14.41 8.52 11.16
C GLY A 280 -15.17 7.79 10.06
N LEU A 281 -15.19 6.46 10.16
CA LEU A 281 -16.03 5.54 9.39
C LEU A 281 -16.00 5.78 7.87
N SER A 282 -14.84 6.09 7.29
CA SER A 282 -14.71 6.08 5.83
C SER A 282 -13.30 5.76 5.35
N GLY A 283 -13.21 5.03 4.25
CA GLY A 283 -11.98 4.83 3.51
C GLY A 283 -12.23 4.66 2.01
N GLY A 284 -11.17 4.80 1.24
CA GLY A 284 -11.15 4.63 -0.21
C GLY A 284 -10.16 5.58 -0.85
N GLY A 285 -9.72 5.24 -2.07
CA GLY A 285 -8.87 6.14 -2.86
C GLY A 285 -7.57 6.56 -2.17
N SER A 286 -6.91 5.63 -1.47
CA SER A 286 -5.67 5.82 -0.68
C SER A 286 -5.81 6.60 0.64
N ILE A 287 -7.04 6.87 1.07
CA ILE A 287 -7.36 7.65 2.28
C ILE A 287 -8.14 6.77 3.26
N VAL A 288 -7.86 6.93 4.55
CA VAL A 288 -8.62 6.29 5.64
C VAL A 288 -8.91 7.34 6.72
N THR A 289 -10.17 7.54 7.08
CA THR A 289 -10.60 8.48 8.12
C THR A 289 -11.22 7.68 9.26
N LEU A 290 -10.62 7.77 10.45
CA LEU A 290 -10.87 6.83 11.55
C LEU A 290 -11.11 7.52 12.89
N TYR A 291 -12.00 6.96 13.72
CA TYR A 291 -12.09 7.28 15.14
C TYR A 291 -10.95 6.62 15.94
N GLY A 292 -10.69 5.35 15.68
CA GLY A 292 -9.70 4.53 16.38
C GLY A 292 -8.65 3.89 15.47
N CYS A 293 -7.62 3.30 16.07
CA CYS A 293 -6.55 2.61 15.34
C CYS A 293 -6.69 1.07 15.35
N ASP A 294 -7.82 0.54 15.84
CA ASP A 294 -8.10 -0.89 15.94
C ASP A 294 -9.59 -1.21 15.71
N GLY A 295 -9.95 -2.49 15.82
CA GLY A 295 -11.34 -2.94 15.67
C GLY A 295 -11.79 -3.08 14.21
N ASN A 296 -13.12 -3.20 14.04
CA ASN A 296 -13.69 -3.37 12.71
C ASN A 296 -13.66 -2.09 11.89
N GLU A 297 -13.79 -0.90 12.48
CA GLU A 297 -13.67 0.36 11.73
C GLU A 297 -12.34 0.38 10.97
N PHE A 298 -11.22 0.18 11.67
CA PHE A 298 -9.90 0.15 11.03
C PHE A 298 -9.84 -0.89 9.90
N SER A 299 -10.32 -2.11 10.18
CA SER A 299 -10.30 -3.22 9.21
C SER A 299 -11.17 -2.92 7.97
N HIS A 300 -12.35 -2.35 8.17
CA HIS A 300 -13.35 -2.04 7.16
C HIS A 300 -12.91 -0.88 6.27
N GLU A 301 -12.43 0.22 6.85
CA GLU A 301 -12.02 1.38 6.08
C GLU A 301 -10.73 1.14 5.28
N LEU A 302 -9.81 0.30 5.79
CA LEU A 302 -8.69 -0.19 4.98
C LEU A 302 -9.17 -1.19 3.90
N GLY A 303 -10.18 -2.02 4.20
CA GLY A 303 -10.81 -2.92 3.23
C GLY A 303 -11.35 -2.22 1.99
N HIS A 304 -11.96 -1.03 2.15
CA HIS A 304 -12.36 -0.19 1.01
C HIS A 304 -11.20 0.20 0.10
N ASN A 305 -10.01 0.45 0.66
CA ASN A 305 -8.82 0.76 -0.12
C ASN A 305 -8.29 -0.46 -0.89
N PHE A 306 -8.56 -1.68 -0.44
CA PHE A 306 -8.25 -2.88 -1.19
C PHE A 306 -9.22 -3.15 -2.35
N GLY A 307 -10.24 -2.30 -2.54
CA GLY A 307 -11.28 -2.47 -3.56
C GLY A 307 -12.40 -3.41 -3.12
N ILE A 308 -12.57 -3.62 -1.81
CA ILE A 308 -13.62 -4.48 -1.26
C ILE A 308 -14.87 -3.63 -1.00
N ASN A 309 -16.00 -4.06 -1.55
CA ASN A 309 -17.31 -3.43 -1.33
C ASN A 309 -17.97 -3.96 -0.04
N HIS A 310 -19.05 -3.32 0.43
CA HIS A 310 -19.85 -3.87 1.52
C HIS A 310 -20.49 -5.20 1.13
N TYR A 311 -20.57 -6.12 2.08
CA TYR A 311 -21.12 -7.47 1.93
C TYR A 311 -20.57 -8.21 0.68
N PRO A 312 -19.23 -8.32 0.55
CA PRO A 312 -18.58 -8.88 -0.63
C PRO A 312 -19.02 -10.33 -0.85
N GLY A 313 -19.43 -10.66 -2.08
CA GLY A 313 -19.92 -12.00 -2.43
C GLY A 313 -21.21 -12.43 -1.71
N GLY A 314 -21.95 -11.51 -1.07
CA GLY A 314 -23.15 -11.84 -0.30
C GLY A 314 -22.85 -12.86 0.80
N PHE A 315 -23.75 -13.81 1.04
CA PHE A 315 -23.53 -14.85 2.04
C PHE A 315 -22.26 -15.68 1.81
N ASP A 316 -21.97 -16.03 0.55
CA ASP A 316 -20.87 -16.93 0.20
C ASP A 316 -19.49 -16.29 0.39
N GLY A 317 -19.41 -14.96 0.23
CA GLY A 317 -18.17 -14.20 0.47
C GLY A 317 -18.08 -13.56 1.86
N SER A 318 -19.20 -13.18 2.48
CA SER A 318 -19.19 -12.33 3.69
C SER A 318 -19.29 -13.09 5.02
N ILE A 319 -19.65 -14.37 5.00
CA ILE A 319 -19.79 -15.18 6.22
C ILE A 319 -18.60 -16.13 6.31
N HIS A 320 -17.95 -16.20 7.48
CA HIS A 320 -16.97 -17.25 7.76
C HIS A 320 -17.68 -18.60 7.88
N ARG A 321 -17.05 -19.68 7.39
CA ARG A 321 -17.75 -20.95 7.15
C ARG A 321 -17.08 -22.14 7.83
N ALA A 322 -17.83 -23.22 8.05
CA ALA A 322 -17.32 -24.51 8.49
C ALA A 322 -16.37 -25.13 7.45
N ALA A 323 -15.47 -26.00 7.91
CA ALA A 323 -14.34 -26.52 7.12
C ALA A 323 -14.70 -27.16 5.77
N PHE A 324 -15.92 -27.69 5.60
CA PHE A 324 -16.38 -28.33 4.37
C PHE A 324 -17.05 -27.36 3.37
N SER A 325 -17.20 -26.09 3.75
CA SER A 325 -17.79 -25.06 2.89
C SER A 325 -16.72 -24.27 2.14
N PRO A 326 -17.01 -23.75 0.94
CA PRO A 326 -16.24 -22.66 0.35
C PRO A 326 -16.11 -21.49 1.35
N ASN A 327 -15.09 -20.65 1.19
CA ASN A 327 -14.85 -19.50 2.08
C ASN A 327 -14.55 -19.86 3.55
N SER A 328 -14.13 -21.10 3.83
CA SER A 328 -13.68 -21.54 5.16
C SER A 328 -12.17 -21.39 5.33
N THR A 329 -11.75 -20.92 6.50
CA THR A 329 -10.34 -20.83 6.90
C THR A 329 -10.24 -20.53 8.40
N TRP A 330 -9.08 -20.72 9.02
CA TRP A 330 -8.71 -20.09 10.29
C TRP A 330 -7.59 -19.06 10.07
N GLY A 331 -7.51 -18.03 10.91
CA GLY A 331 -6.37 -17.13 10.96
C GLY A 331 -5.17 -17.82 11.58
N TRP A 332 -3.97 -17.32 11.32
CA TRP A 332 -2.75 -17.79 11.98
C TRP A 332 -1.88 -16.60 12.40
N ASP A 333 -1.54 -16.55 13.68
CA ASP A 333 -0.56 -15.61 14.20
C ASP A 333 0.80 -16.28 14.15
N SER A 334 1.63 -15.85 13.20
CA SER A 334 2.95 -16.43 12.96
C SER A 334 3.95 -16.19 14.08
N ASP A 335 3.82 -15.10 14.84
CA ASP A 335 4.75 -14.74 15.91
C ASP A 335 4.42 -15.48 17.21
N ARG A 336 3.12 -15.57 17.53
CA ARG A 336 2.63 -16.32 18.70
C ARG A 336 2.49 -17.81 18.42
N ASN A 337 2.56 -18.21 17.15
CA ASN A 337 2.36 -19.56 16.65
C ASN A 337 1.05 -20.19 17.19
N VAL A 338 -0.06 -19.48 16.97
CA VAL A 338 -1.43 -19.92 17.35
C VAL A 338 -2.40 -19.71 16.20
N PHE A 339 -3.44 -20.54 16.13
CA PHE A 339 -4.55 -20.30 15.22
C PHE A 339 -5.61 -19.39 15.84
N LEU A 340 -6.25 -18.58 14.99
CA LEU A 340 -7.44 -17.81 15.33
C LEU A 340 -8.65 -18.45 14.62
N PRO A 341 -9.51 -19.19 15.34
CA PRO A 341 -10.68 -19.78 14.70
C PRO A 341 -11.59 -18.74 14.07
N ASN A 342 -12.33 -19.13 13.03
CA ASN A 342 -13.25 -18.22 12.34
C ASN A 342 -14.67 -18.18 12.94
N PHE A 343 -14.76 -18.50 14.23
CA PHE A 343 -15.96 -18.50 15.04
C PHE A 343 -15.64 -17.96 16.44
N GLU A 344 -16.67 -17.50 17.13
CA GLU A 344 -16.59 -16.95 18.47
C GLU A 344 -16.13 -17.99 19.49
N LYS A 345 -15.37 -17.54 20.50
CA LYS A 345 -15.07 -18.37 21.67
C LYS A 345 -16.32 -18.70 22.49
N ALA A 346 -17.31 -17.81 22.51
CA ALA A 346 -18.57 -18.03 23.23
C ALA A 346 -19.44 -19.10 22.56
N ILE A 347 -20.15 -19.87 23.37
CA ILE A 347 -21.16 -20.83 22.91
C ILE A 347 -22.53 -20.16 23.00
N THR A 348 -22.99 -19.59 21.89
CA THR A 348 -24.29 -18.89 21.82
C THR A 348 -25.37 -19.73 21.16
N GLY A 349 -24.98 -20.69 20.31
CA GLY A 349 -25.89 -21.51 19.50
C GLY A 349 -26.58 -20.76 18.36
N VAL A 350 -26.17 -19.51 18.07
CA VAL A 350 -26.83 -18.66 17.08
C VAL A 350 -26.24 -18.89 15.68
N PRO A 351 -27.04 -19.21 14.66
CA PRO A 351 -26.55 -19.26 13.28
C PRO A 351 -26.15 -17.87 12.76
N THR A 352 -25.07 -17.81 11.99
CA THR A 352 -24.59 -16.55 11.40
C THR A 352 -25.19 -16.38 10.01
N CYS A 353 -26.06 -15.37 9.84
CA CYS A 353 -26.85 -15.21 8.63
C CYS A 353 -26.50 -13.95 7.82
N GLN A 354 -26.64 -14.05 6.50
CA GLN A 354 -26.63 -12.94 5.55
C GLN A 354 -27.72 -13.18 4.50
N SER A 355 -28.59 -12.19 4.28
CA SER A 355 -29.64 -12.22 3.24
C SER A 355 -30.50 -13.50 3.25
N GLY A 356 -30.87 -13.99 4.45
CA GLY A 356 -31.74 -15.16 4.63
C GLY A 356 -31.06 -16.53 4.54
N ARG A 357 -29.77 -16.59 4.22
CA ARG A 357 -28.94 -17.82 4.31
C ARG A 357 -28.12 -17.78 5.60
N CYS A 358 -27.88 -18.94 6.21
CA CYS A 358 -27.24 -19.03 7.53
C CYS A 358 -26.18 -20.13 7.59
N GLU A 359 -25.07 -19.86 8.27
CA GLU A 359 -24.14 -20.89 8.72
C GLU A 359 -24.51 -21.36 10.11
N GLN A 360 -24.61 -22.68 10.29
CA GLN A 360 -24.86 -23.27 11.61
C GLN A 360 -23.60 -23.21 12.47
N PRO A 361 -23.72 -22.96 13.79
CA PRO A 361 -22.57 -22.83 14.67
C PRO A 361 -21.77 -24.14 14.81
N PHE A 362 -20.45 -24.04 14.95
CA PHE A 362 -19.57 -25.19 15.20
C PHE A 362 -19.61 -25.54 16.69
N HIS A 363 -20.22 -26.67 17.08
CA HIS A 363 -20.40 -27.04 18.49
C HIS A 363 -21.02 -25.91 19.36
N GLY A 364 -21.90 -25.10 18.75
CA GLY A 364 -22.55 -23.96 19.41
C GLY A 364 -21.76 -22.64 19.37
N HIS A 365 -20.53 -22.64 18.83
CA HIS A 365 -19.76 -21.44 18.51
C HIS A 365 -20.24 -20.79 17.20
N SER A 366 -20.73 -19.56 17.26
CA SER A 366 -21.20 -18.82 16.08
C SER A 366 -20.04 -18.42 15.17
N PHE A 367 -20.20 -18.57 13.86
CA PHE A 367 -19.19 -18.14 12.90
C PHE A 367 -19.09 -16.62 12.81
N GLY A 368 -17.89 -16.09 12.54
CA GLY A 368 -17.69 -14.67 12.33
C GLY A 368 -18.25 -14.16 10.99
N LYS A 369 -18.16 -12.85 10.80
CA LYS A 369 -18.44 -12.18 9.52
C LYS A 369 -17.19 -11.46 9.01
N ASP A 370 -17.19 -11.19 7.72
CA ASP A 370 -16.17 -10.40 7.06
C ASP A 370 -16.08 -8.97 7.62
N THR A 371 -14.89 -8.38 7.53
CA THR A 371 -14.62 -6.98 7.84
C THR A 371 -15.62 -6.01 7.23
N MET A 372 -16.12 -6.31 6.01
CA MET A 372 -17.01 -5.46 5.22
C MET A 372 -18.49 -5.81 5.39
N ALA A 373 -18.84 -6.64 6.38
CA ALA A 373 -20.17 -7.23 6.54
C ALA A 373 -20.60 -7.30 8.02
N ASP A 374 -20.38 -6.22 8.77
CA ASP A 374 -20.68 -6.13 10.21
C ASP A 374 -19.88 -7.13 11.07
N GLY A 375 -18.68 -7.51 10.62
CA GLY A 375 -17.74 -8.32 11.39
C GLY A 375 -17.15 -7.57 12.58
N TYR A 376 -16.50 -8.31 13.47
CA TYR A 376 -15.79 -7.78 14.61
C TYR A 376 -14.64 -8.71 15.03
N PRO A 377 -13.65 -8.22 15.81
CA PRO A 377 -12.54 -9.06 16.30
C PRO A 377 -13.05 -10.16 17.21
N LEU A 378 -12.81 -11.43 16.84
CA LEU A 378 -13.30 -12.59 17.59
C LEU A 378 -12.46 -12.91 18.83
N TYR A 379 -11.19 -12.47 18.84
CA TYR A 379 -10.19 -12.79 19.86
C TYR A 379 -9.38 -11.54 20.24
N PRO A 380 -10.01 -10.48 20.78
CA PRO A 380 -9.36 -9.18 20.99
C PRO A 380 -8.15 -9.22 21.93
N ASP A 381 -8.02 -10.23 22.81
CA ASP A 381 -6.82 -10.42 23.64
C ASP A 381 -5.61 -10.88 22.81
N THR A 382 -5.86 -11.40 21.61
CA THR A 382 -4.85 -11.90 20.68
C THR A 382 -4.68 -10.99 19.47
N ASN A 383 -5.79 -10.60 18.85
CA ASN A 383 -5.83 -9.81 17.64
C ASN A 383 -7.08 -8.92 17.69
N ARG A 384 -6.85 -7.61 17.76
CA ARG A 384 -7.90 -6.58 17.85
C ARG A 384 -8.50 -6.18 16.51
N TYR A 385 -8.21 -6.91 15.43
CA TYR A 385 -8.74 -6.66 14.10
C TYR A 385 -9.71 -7.75 13.65
N THR A 386 -10.64 -7.37 12.80
CA THR A 386 -11.60 -8.31 12.23
C THR A 386 -10.93 -9.14 11.15
N MET A 387 -11.19 -10.44 11.16
CA MET A 387 -10.59 -11.37 10.21
C MET A 387 -11.26 -11.27 8.83
N LEU A 388 -10.47 -11.05 7.77
CA LEU A 388 -10.92 -11.17 6.39
C LEU A 388 -11.35 -12.61 6.09
N THR A 389 -12.48 -12.77 5.40
CA THR A 389 -12.84 -14.05 4.77
C THR A 389 -11.87 -14.38 3.63
N PRO A 390 -11.74 -15.66 3.21
CA PRO A 390 -10.95 -16.02 2.03
C PRO A 390 -11.31 -15.22 0.77
N TYR A 391 -12.59 -14.92 0.58
CA TYR A 391 -13.09 -14.12 -0.53
C TYR A 391 -12.48 -12.72 -0.53
N SER A 392 -12.60 -11.99 0.58
CA SER A 392 -12.05 -10.64 0.73
C SER A 392 -10.52 -10.65 0.75
N MET A 393 -9.90 -11.67 1.35
CA MET A 393 -8.45 -11.86 1.36
C MET A 393 -7.89 -12.02 -0.07
N LYS A 394 -8.61 -12.71 -0.97
CA LYS A 394 -8.22 -12.82 -2.38
C LYS A 394 -8.27 -11.47 -3.10
N ILE A 395 -9.29 -10.65 -2.84
CA ILE A 395 -9.39 -9.29 -3.40
C ILE A 395 -8.22 -8.43 -2.89
N ALA A 396 -7.98 -8.44 -1.57
CA ALA A 396 -6.87 -7.72 -0.96
C ALA A 396 -5.51 -8.15 -1.52
N GLN A 397 -5.29 -9.46 -1.70
CA GLN A 397 -4.07 -9.97 -2.32
C GLN A 397 -3.91 -9.45 -3.75
N GLY A 398 -4.98 -9.48 -4.56
CA GLY A 398 -4.94 -8.96 -5.93
C GLY A 398 -4.64 -7.45 -5.98
N PHE A 399 -5.18 -6.67 -5.05
CA PHE A 399 -4.85 -5.24 -4.93
C PHE A 399 -3.36 -5.02 -4.62
N ILE A 400 -2.82 -5.74 -3.62
CA ILE A 400 -1.42 -5.58 -3.17
C ILE A 400 -0.46 -6.05 -4.27
N GLU A 401 -0.70 -7.20 -4.90
CA GLU A 401 0.10 -7.70 -6.02
C GLU A 401 0.03 -6.78 -7.25
N GLY A 402 -1.08 -6.07 -7.45
CA GLY A 402 -1.26 -5.14 -8.56
C GLY A 402 -0.53 -3.80 -8.42
N LYS A 403 0.04 -3.51 -7.24
CA LYS A 403 0.74 -2.25 -6.95
C LYS A 403 2.26 -2.41 -7.05
N ALA A 404 2.93 -1.31 -7.37
CA ALA A 404 4.38 -1.22 -7.29
C ALA A 404 4.83 -1.12 -5.81
N VAL A 405 6.12 -1.36 -5.56
CA VAL A 405 6.79 -1.13 -4.28
C VAL A 405 7.98 -0.20 -4.50
N PHE A 406 8.28 0.66 -3.53
CA PHE A 406 9.52 1.43 -3.53
C PHE A 406 10.71 0.50 -3.35
N SER A 407 11.78 0.69 -4.11
CA SER A 407 12.99 -0.14 -4.04
C SER A 407 14.25 0.69 -4.21
N LYS A 408 15.14 0.62 -3.21
CA LYS A 408 16.47 1.26 -3.25
C LYS A 408 17.44 0.61 -4.24
N THR A 409 17.17 -0.64 -4.64
CA THR A 409 18.03 -1.42 -5.54
C THR A 409 17.58 -1.38 -6.99
N SER A 410 16.39 -0.84 -7.27
CA SER A 410 15.87 -0.65 -8.63
C SER A 410 16.43 0.62 -9.25
N SER A 411 16.83 0.56 -10.52
CA SER A 411 17.29 1.71 -11.28
C SER A 411 16.20 2.79 -11.44
N THR A 412 14.93 2.40 -11.40
CA THR A 412 13.77 3.31 -11.48
C THR A 412 13.28 3.77 -10.11
N GLY A 413 13.80 3.18 -9.02
CA GLY A 413 13.31 3.35 -7.66
C GLY A 413 12.04 2.56 -7.33
N TYR A 414 11.50 1.78 -8.26
CA TYR A 414 10.33 0.93 -8.03
C TYR A 414 10.51 -0.48 -8.62
N MET A 415 9.82 -1.44 -8.00
CA MET A 415 9.62 -2.77 -8.53
C MET A 415 8.12 -3.07 -8.61
N LYS A 416 7.68 -3.87 -9.57
CA LYS A 416 6.30 -4.34 -9.68
C LYS A 416 6.25 -5.81 -10.05
N TRP A 417 5.23 -6.52 -9.55
CA TRP A 417 5.02 -7.91 -9.87
C TRP A 417 4.66 -8.12 -11.34
N ASP A 418 5.33 -9.08 -11.98
CA ASP A 418 5.00 -9.59 -13.31
C ASP A 418 4.52 -11.04 -13.20
N GLU A 419 3.23 -11.26 -13.44
CA GLU A 419 2.59 -12.57 -13.32
C GLU A 419 3.14 -13.59 -14.33
N GLY A 420 3.53 -13.14 -15.52
CA GLY A 420 4.05 -14.02 -16.58
C GLY A 420 5.47 -14.50 -16.28
N ARG A 421 6.29 -13.65 -15.66
CA ARG A 421 7.65 -13.96 -15.22
C ARG A 421 7.71 -14.54 -13.81
N LYS A 422 6.61 -14.44 -13.05
CA LYS A 422 6.54 -14.83 -11.63
C LYS A 422 7.65 -14.19 -10.79
N ASN A 423 7.92 -12.90 -11.01
CA ASN A 423 8.96 -12.16 -10.29
C ASN A 423 8.61 -10.67 -10.15
N MET A 424 9.21 -10.01 -9.16
CA MET A 424 9.27 -8.55 -9.12
C MET A 424 10.26 -8.06 -10.18
N VAL A 425 9.84 -7.13 -11.03
CA VAL A 425 10.68 -6.53 -12.09
C VAL A 425 10.71 -5.02 -11.94
N GLU A 426 11.74 -4.36 -12.50
CA GLU A 426 11.81 -2.91 -12.51
C GLU A 426 10.57 -2.32 -13.20
N TRP A 427 10.03 -1.26 -12.59
CA TRP A 427 8.84 -0.59 -13.08
C TRP A 427 8.98 0.91 -12.87
N GLY A 428 8.40 1.72 -13.73
CA GLY A 428 8.35 3.16 -13.55
C GLY A 428 7.48 3.80 -14.61
N GLU A 429 7.07 5.04 -14.37
CA GLU A 429 6.35 5.81 -15.38
C GLU A 429 7.24 6.85 -16.06
N LEU A 430 8.32 7.26 -15.40
CA LEU A 430 9.35 8.15 -15.91
C LEU A 430 10.66 7.37 -16.12
N TYR A 431 11.30 7.60 -17.27
CA TYR A 431 12.66 7.14 -17.53
C TYR A 431 13.55 8.32 -17.93
N ARG A 432 14.77 8.37 -17.39
CA ARG A 432 15.79 9.37 -17.75
C ARG A 432 16.75 8.73 -18.74
N ALA A 433 16.60 9.11 -20.01
CA ALA A 433 17.42 8.61 -21.10
C ALA A 433 18.69 9.46 -21.26
N ALA A 434 19.80 8.80 -21.51
CA ALA A 434 21.01 9.46 -22.00
C ALA A 434 20.76 10.02 -23.41
N PRO A 435 21.43 11.11 -23.81
CA PRO A 435 21.26 11.69 -25.15
C PRO A 435 21.50 10.70 -26.30
N GLU A 436 22.37 9.72 -26.10
CA GLU A 436 22.67 8.67 -27.09
C GLU A 436 21.50 7.68 -27.27
N GLU A 437 20.72 7.43 -26.20
CA GLU A 437 19.49 6.63 -26.27
C GLU A 437 18.36 7.37 -27.03
N ALA A 438 18.47 8.69 -27.15
CA ALA A 438 17.55 9.53 -27.92
C ALA A 438 17.91 9.67 -29.40
N GLY A 439 18.84 8.85 -29.92
CA GLY A 439 19.14 8.75 -31.35
C GLY A 439 17.96 8.24 -32.19
N GLN A 440 18.17 8.11 -33.51
CA GLN A 440 17.10 7.74 -34.45
C GLN A 440 16.41 6.42 -34.07
N GLY A 441 15.13 6.51 -33.69
CA GLY A 441 14.31 5.36 -33.26
C GLY A 441 14.53 4.88 -31.82
N GLY A 442 15.46 5.48 -31.07
CA GLY A 442 15.86 5.03 -29.74
C GLY A 442 14.82 5.29 -28.64
N LEU A 443 13.99 6.33 -28.77
CA LEU A 443 12.96 6.65 -27.77
C LEU A 443 11.72 5.75 -27.83
N MET A 444 11.41 5.13 -28.98
CA MET A 444 10.16 4.35 -29.12
C MET A 444 10.13 3.10 -28.23
N PRO A 445 11.20 2.28 -28.11
CA PRO A 445 11.26 1.20 -27.14
C PRO A 445 11.03 1.65 -25.70
N LEU A 446 11.60 2.80 -25.29
CA LEU A 446 11.41 3.35 -23.96
C LEU A 446 9.95 3.76 -23.73
N LEU A 447 9.34 4.48 -24.67
CA LEU A 447 7.94 4.93 -24.56
C LEU A 447 6.90 3.80 -24.61
N ARG A 448 7.29 2.56 -24.98
CA ARG A 448 6.44 1.37 -24.80
C ARG A 448 6.34 0.94 -23.34
N SER A 449 7.41 1.13 -22.57
CA SER A 449 7.50 0.75 -21.16
C SER A 449 7.15 1.88 -20.22
N PHE A 450 7.49 3.12 -20.59
CA PHE A 450 7.37 4.30 -19.76
C PHE A 450 6.30 5.26 -20.29
N GLN A 451 5.69 6.02 -19.39
CA GLN A 451 4.71 7.05 -19.74
C GLN A 451 5.40 8.35 -20.18
N ARG A 452 6.56 8.63 -19.61
CA ARG A 452 7.40 9.80 -19.88
C ARG A 452 8.86 9.37 -20.06
N VAL A 453 9.53 10.03 -20.99
CA VAL A 453 10.99 9.96 -21.11
C VAL A 453 11.55 11.37 -20.98
N GLU A 454 12.54 11.54 -20.12
CA GLU A 454 13.30 12.78 -19.93
C GLU A 454 14.69 12.59 -20.53
N VAL A 455 15.14 13.54 -21.34
CA VAL A 455 16.47 13.54 -21.97
C VAL A 455 17.26 14.72 -21.43
N ASP A 456 18.20 14.44 -20.55
CA ASP A 456 19.09 15.45 -19.95
C ASP A 456 20.39 15.55 -20.76
N ILE A 457 20.65 16.73 -21.31
CA ILE A 457 21.80 17.00 -22.18
C ILE A 457 22.71 17.99 -21.47
N PHE A 458 23.96 17.64 -21.18
CA PHE A 458 24.92 18.52 -20.50
C PHE A 458 26.36 18.26 -20.97
N ASP A 459 27.30 19.11 -20.57
CA ASP A 459 28.70 18.95 -20.99
C ASP A 459 29.27 17.60 -20.54
N GLY A 460 29.72 16.78 -21.49
CA GLY A 460 30.19 15.41 -21.26
C GLY A 460 29.12 14.32 -21.49
N HIS A 461 27.84 14.70 -21.58
CA HIS A 461 26.71 13.85 -21.92
C HIS A 461 25.85 14.58 -22.95
N TRP A 462 26.28 14.52 -24.22
CA TRP A 462 25.71 15.31 -25.31
C TRP A 462 25.67 14.51 -26.61
N ALA A 463 24.58 14.66 -27.35
CA ALA A 463 24.42 14.17 -28.71
C ALA A 463 24.14 15.34 -29.67
N ALA A 464 24.72 15.27 -30.87
CA ALA A 464 24.51 16.27 -31.91
C ALA A 464 23.07 16.29 -32.44
N GLU A 465 22.42 15.12 -32.44
CA GLU A 465 21.06 14.95 -32.93
C GLU A 465 20.26 14.04 -31.99
N ILE A 466 19.00 14.40 -31.75
CA ILE A 466 18.03 13.57 -31.03
C ILE A 466 16.72 13.51 -31.81
N PHE A 467 15.96 12.44 -31.64
CA PHE A 467 14.81 12.12 -32.49
C PHE A 467 13.60 11.73 -31.65
N LEU A 468 12.52 12.53 -31.73
CA LEU A 468 11.21 12.05 -31.29
C LEU A 468 10.71 10.98 -32.28
N PRO A 469 10.08 9.89 -31.79
CA PRO A 469 9.62 8.84 -32.67
C PRO A 469 8.45 9.33 -33.53
N ILE A 470 8.17 8.62 -34.61
CA ILE A 470 7.02 8.94 -35.47
C ILE A 470 5.74 8.94 -34.60
N PRO A 471 4.96 10.04 -34.59
CA PRO A 471 3.72 10.09 -33.83
C PRO A 471 2.71 9.11 -34.43
N GLU A 472 2.16 8.23 -33.59
CA GLU A 472 1.24 7.18 -33.99
C GLU A 472 0.31 6.79 -32.83
N THR A 473 -0.77 6.06 -33.12
CA THR A 473 -1.73 5.63 -32.10
C THR A 473 -1.07 4.94 -30.90
N ALA A 474 0.03 4.20 -31.12
CA ALA A 474 0.74 3.48 -30.07
C ALA A 474 1.48 4.38 -29.06
N ASN A 475 1.82 5.63 -29.43
CA ASN A 475 2.46 6.59 -28.54
C ASN A 475 1.56 7.77 -28.15
N ARG A 476 0.26 7.72 -28.48
CA ARG A 476 -0.71 8.73 -28.04
C ARG A 476 -0.72 8.84 -26.51
N GLY A 477 -0.60 10.08 -26.02
CA GLY A 477 -0.55 10.43 -24.60
C GLY A 477 0.81 10.23 -23.93
N LYS A 478 1.81 9.67 -24.64
CA LYS A 478 3.19 9.58 -24.17
C LYS A 478 3.87 10.95 -24.25
N GLY A 479 4.84 11.19 -23.36
CA GLY A 479 5.49 12.50 -23.25
C GLY A 479 7.01 12.39 -23.29
N VAL A 480 7.64 13.40 -23.87
CA VAL A 480 9.10 13.55 -23.87
C VAL A 480 9.45 14.95 -23.35
N ARG A 481 10.32 15.01 -22.34
CA ARG A 481 10.93 16.24 -21.83
C ARG A 481 12.40 16.25 -22.24
N ILE A 482 12.90 17.42 -22.65
CA ILE A 482 14.30 17.63 -23.02
C ILE A 482 14.81 18.82 -22.22
N ILE A 483 15.89 18.61 -21.46
CA ILE A 483 16.57 19.66 -20.69
C ILE A 483 17.97 19.82 -21.28
N HIS A 484 18.23 20.94 -21.95
CA HIS A 484 19.49 21.19 -22.64
C HIS A 484 20.37 22.17 -21.87
N GLN A 485 21.49 21.71 -21.34
CA GLN A 485 22.47 22.46 -20.56
C GLN A 485 23.89 22.43 -21.16
N ALA A 486 24.08 21.71 -22.26
CA ALA A 486 25.38 21.57 -22.91
C ALA A 486 25.78 22.84 -23.68
N THR A 487 27.08 23.05 -23.82
CA THR A 487 27.65 24.18 -24.56
C THR A 487 27.44 24.03 -26.06
N TYR A 488 27.44 22.81 -26.58
CA TYR A 488 27.17 22.53 -27.99
C TYR A 488 25.68 22.40 -28.27
N GLU A 489 25.21 23.01 -29.36
CA GLU A 489 23.81 22.88 -29.81
C GLU A 489 23.47 21.44 -30.19
N THR A 490 22.19 21.08 -30.10
CA THR A 490 21.65 19.77 -30.51
C THR A 490 20.51 19.98 -31.50
N THR A 491 20.47 19.22 -32.59
CA THR A 491 19.33 19.21 -33.53
C THR A 491 18.27 18.21 -33.06
N LEU A 492 17.09 18.70 -32.71
CA LEU A 492 15.92 17.88 -32.40
C LEU A 492 15.10 17.63 -33.67
N HIS A 493 14.90 16.37 -34.01
CA HIS A 493 14.01 15.93 -35.08
C HIS A 493 12.63 15.57 -34.50
N LEU A 494 11.58 16.24 -34.97
CA LEU A 494 10.19 15.98 -34.56
C LEU A 494 9.20 16.35 -35.67
N ASN A 495 8.07 15.64 -35.79
CA ASN A 495 7.00 15.96 -36.75
C ASN A 495 7.45 16.16 -38.21
N GLY A 496 8.54 15.51 -38.64
CA GLY A 496 9.12 15.68 -39.97
C GLY A 496 9.88 16.99 -40.19
N THR A 497 10.15 17.75 -39.12
CA THR A 497 10.94 18.99 -39.12
C THR A 497 12.09 18.90 -38.11
N THR A 498 12.92 19.96 -38.05
CA THR A 498 14.04 20.07 -37.13
C THR A 498 13.97 21.36 -36.31
N LEU A 499 14.36 21.27 -35.04
CA LEU A 499 14.50 22.40 -34.12
C LEU A 499 15.92 22.42 -33.54
N GLN A 500 16.59 23.57 -33.57
CA GLN A 500 17.89 23.73 -32.90
C GLN A 500 17.69 24.01 -31.41
N LEU A 501 18.27 23.15 -30.59
CA LEU A 501 18.32 23.28 -29.14
C LEU A 501 19.64 23.90 -28.70
N LYS A 502 19.58 24.80 -27.74
CA LYS A 502 20.72 25.49 -27.14
C LYS A 502 20.66 25.38 -25.62
N LYS A 503 21.78 25.73 -24.99
CA LYS A 503 21.90 25.81 -23.53
C LYS A 503 20.78 26.66 -22.91
N GLY A 504 20.09 26.10 -21.92
CA GLY A 504 18.97 26.72 -21.23
C GLY A 504 17.60 26.27 -21.74
N ASP A 505 17.51 25.62 -22.89
CA ASP A 505 16.22 25.16 -23.43
C ASP A 505 15.66 24.02 -22.56
N VAL A 506 14.40 24.18 -22.15
CA VAL A 506 13.59 23.13 -21.50
C VAL A 506 12.32 22.97 -22.32
N LEU A 507 12.20 21.86 -23.04
CA LEU A 507 11.10 21.59 -23.95
C LEU A 507 10.35 20.34 -23.54
N ASN A 508 9.04 20.38 -23.78
CA ASN A 508 8.08 19.42 -23.27
C ASN A 508 7.11 19.09 -24.39
N PHE A 509 6.99 17.81 -24.73
CA PHE A 509 6.14 17.35 -25.83
C PHE A 509 5.23 16.20 -25.38
N VAL A 510 3.98 16.19 -25.87
CA VAL A 510 3.05 15.07 -25.72
C VAL A 510 2.55 14.65 -27.10
N SER A 511 2.58 13.36 -27.41
CA SER A 511 2.05 12.86 -28.68
C SER A 511 0.52 12.78 -28.62
N ASP A 512 -0.18 13.34 -29.59
CA ASP A 512 -1.62 13.14 -29.78
C ASP A 512 -1.94 11.91 -30.66
N GLY A 513 -0.88 11.23 -31.14
CA GLY A 513 -0.92 10.11 -32.09
C GLY A 513 -0.82 10.53 -33.57
N ARG A 514 -0.69 11.83 -33.85
CA ARG A 514 -0.50 12.42 -35.19
C ARG A 514 0.65 13.42 -35.23
N ALA A 515 0.89 14.11 -34.13
CA ALA A 515 1.98 15.04 -33.91
C ALA A 515 2.46 15.00 -32.44
N TRP A 516 3.70 15.41 -32.22
CA TRP A 516 4.23 15.80 -30.92
C TRP A 516 3.90 17.26 -30.67
N GLU A 517 2.98 17.51 -29.76
CA GLU A 517 2.50 18.84 -29.42
C GLU A 517 3.32 19.42 -28.25
N PRO A 518 3.79 20.68 -28.34
CA PRO A 518 4.39 21.37 -27.22
C PRO A 518 3.43 21.45 -26.03
N TYR A 519 3.95 21.33 -24.81
CA TYR A 519 3.13 21.36 -23.60
C TYR A 519 3.82 22.17 -22.50
N ASP A 520 3.32 23.38 -22.26
CA ASP A 520 3.94 24.35 -21.34
C ASP A 520 3.99 23.84 -19.89
N ASP A 521 2.91 23.24 -19.42
CA ASP A 521 2.77 22.75 -18.04
C ASP A 521 2.99 21.23 -17.98
N PHE A 522 4.15 20.75 -18.44
CA PHE A 522 4.42 19.31 -18.66
C PHE A 522 3.84 18.47 -17.54
N PRO A 523 2.94 17.51 -17.85
CA PRO A 523 2.21 16.81 -16.82
C PRO A 523 3.16 15.88 -16.06
N GLU A 524 3.68 16.40 -14.95
CA GLU A 524 4.45 15.70 -13.91
C GLU A 524 3.56 14.77 -13.08
N HIS A 525 2.32 14.53 -13.51
CA HIS A 525 1.41 13.58 -12.88
C HIS A 525 1.74 12.12 -13.27
N VAL A 526 3.01 11.77 -13.11
CA VAL A 526 3.57 10.42 -13.20
C VAL A 526 4.44 10.15 -12.00
N ALA A 527 4.65 8.88 -11.66
CA ALA A 527 5.59 8.50 -10.62
C ALA A 527 7.01 8.95 -10.99
N GLY A 528 7.55 9.92 -10.25
CA GLY A 528 8.89 10.44 -10.45
C GLY A 528 9.97 9.45 -10.01
N HIS A 529 11.23 9.71 -10.35
CA HIS A 529 12.36 8.90 -9.88
C HIS A 529 12.74 9.29 -8.44
N PRO A 530 12.66 8.40 -7.44
CA PRO A 530 13.07 8.72 -6.07
C PRO A 530 14.59 8.90 -5.94
N GLN A 531 15.00 9.98 -5.29
CA GLN A 531 16.41 10.22 -4.92
C GLN A 531 16.77 9.50 -3.61
N GLN A 532 15.87 9.51 -2.63
CA GLN A 532 16.05 8.84 -1.34
C GLN A 532 14.74 8.16 -0.94
N ILE A 533 14.83 6.94 -0.44
CA ILE A 533 13.67 6.13 -0.03
C ILE A 533 13.88 5.73 1.43
N GLY A 534 12.86 5.98 2.26
CA GLY A 534 12.83 5.57 3.65
C GLY A 534 13.71 6.41 4.58
N VAL A 535 13.81 7.71 4.30
CA VAL A 535 14.55 8.67 5.13
C VAL A 535 13.59 9.59 5.88
N PRO A 536 13.95 10.13 7.06
CA PRO A 536 13.14 11.14 7.71
C PRO A 536 12.90 12.35 6.80
N ALA A 537 11.64 12.73 6.62
CA ALA A 537 11.25 13.79 5.70
C ALA A 537 10.31 14.81 6.36
N THR A 538 10.33 16.00 5.80
CA THR A 538 9.38 17.09 6.05
C THR A 538 8.52 17.24 4.81
N THR A 539 7.26 16.83 4.90
CA THR A 539 6.26 17.02 3.85
C THR A 539 5.68 18.41 3.97
N LEU A 540 5.78 19.19 2.90
CA LEU A 540 5.27 20.56 2.83
C LEU A 540 4.01 20.56 1.98
N VAL A 541 2.92 21.10 2.52
CA VAL A 541 1.62 21.16 1.84
C VAL A 541 1.01 22.57 1.94
N GLY A 542 0.19 22.91 0.97
CA GLY A 542 -0.53 24.19 0.97
C GLY A 542 -1.19 24.50 -0.37
N PHE A 543 -1.64 25.74 -0.53
CA PHE A 543 -2.29 26.22 -1.74
C PHE A 543 -1.53 27.41 -2.33
N TYR A 544 -1.54 27.55 -3.66
CA TYR A 544 -0.93 28.65 -4.37
C TYR A 544 -1.77 29.07 -5.58
N ASP A 545 -1.64 30.33 -5.98
CA ASP A 545 -2.34 30.89 -7.13
C ASP A 545 -1.37 31.13 -8.31
N PRO A 546 -1.43 30.32 -9.36
CA PRO A 546 -0.68 30.59 -10.58
C PRO A 546 -1.03 31.95 -11.21
N ASP A 547 -2.30 32.36 -11.11
CA ASP A 547 -2.81 33.59 -11.73
C ASP A 547 -2.53 34.85 -10.87
N LEU A 548 -1.95 34.69 -9.67
CA LEU A 548 -1.65 35.77 -8.72
C LEU A 548 -2.85 36.65 -8.34
N GLN A 549 -4.08 36.14 -8.44
CA GLN A 549 -5.29 36.88 -8.06
C GLN A 549 -5.57 36.82 -6.56
N ARG A 550 -5.09 35.77 -5.89
CA ARG A 550 -5.21 35.54 -4.45
C ARG A 550 -3.87 35.14 -3.87
N ALA A 551 -3.65 35.49 -2.60
CA ALA A 551 -2.53 34.96 -1.85
C ALA A 551 -2.71 33.45 -1.65
N GLY A 552 -1.59 32.72 -1.68
CA GLY A 552 -1.59 31.32 -1.28
C GLY A 552 -1.18 31.17 0.19
N ILE A 553 -1.23 29.94 0.69
CA ILE A 553 -0.94 29.59 2.08
C ILE A 553 -0.05 28.35 2.15
N ALA A 554 0.95 28.39 3.04
CA ALA A 554 1.67 27.20 3.47
C ALA A 554 1.10 26.73 4.81
N TYR A 555 0.71 25.46 4.88
CA TYR A 555 0.24 24.85 6.12
C TYR A 555 1.44 24.42 6.99
N PRO A 556 1.21 24.14 8.30
CA PRO A 556 2.25 23.58 9.15
C PRO A 556 2.89 22.36 8.50
N ALA A 557 4.22 22.32 8.53
CA ALA A 557 4.96 21.22 7.94
C ALA A 557 4.64 19.90 8.65
N LEU A 558 4.56 18.82 7.88
CA LEU A 558 4.28 17.48 8.39
C LEU A 558 5.60 16.71 8.46
N HIS A 559 5.90 16.08 9.58
CA HIS A 559 7.19 15.40 9.78
C HIS A 559 6.98 13.90 9.93
N CYS A 560 7.78 13.10 9.22
CA CYS A 560 7.74 11.64 9.27
C CYS A 560 9.13 11.01 9.37
N ALA A 561 9.17 9.75 9.80
CA ALA A 561 10.39 8.96 9.90
C ALA A 561 10.72 8.19 8.61
N TYR A 562 9.72 7.93 7.76
CA TYR A 562 9.87 7.24 6.48
C TYR A 562 9.26 8.06 5.35
N GLY A 563 10.10 8.80 4.63
CA GLY A 563 9.72 9.59 3.46
C GLY A 563 10.42 9.12 2.20
N VAL A 564 9.82 9.46 1.07
CA VAL A 564 10.42 9.30 -0.26
C VAL A 564 10.67 10.70 -0.80
N VAL A 565 11.92 11.02 -1.08
CA VAL A 565 12.38 12.33 -1.53
C VAL A 565 12.73 12.25 -3.01
N HIS A 566 12.25 13.21 -3.79
CA HIS A 566 12.51 13.32 -5.21
C HIS A 566 13.55 14.42 -5.51
N PRO A 567 14.25 14.35 -6.65
CA PRO A 567 15.22 15.36 -7.05
C PRO A 567 14.62 16.76 -7.08
N ALA A 568 15.41 17.74 -6.63
CA ALA A 568 15.08 19.14 -6.85
C ALA A 568 15.30 19.52 -8.32
N ALA A 569 14.52 20.48 -8.80
CA ALA A 569 14.63 21.04 -10.13
C ALA A 569 15.98 21.75 -10.33
N SER A 570 16.55 21.59 -11.53
CA SER A 570 17.72 22.31 -11.99
C SER A 570 17.43 23.81 -12.19
N ALA A 571 18.49 24.62 -12.30
CA ALA A 571 18.34 26.06 -12.55
C ALA A 571 17.57 26.33 -13.86
N ALA A 572 17.79 25.53 -14.89
CA ALA A 572 17.13 25.69 -16.18
C ALA A 572 15.64 25.36 -16.13
N GLU A 573 15.25 24.32 -15.40
CA GLU A 573 13.86 24.01 -15.15
C GLU A 573 13.16 25.14 -14.39
N VAL A 574 13.83 25.72 -13.39
CA VAL A 574 13.31 26.86 -12.64
C VAL A 574 13.17 28.11 -13.51
N ASP A 575 14.15 28.39 -14.37
CA ASP A 575 14.13 29.54 -15.29
C ASP A 575 13.01 29.40 -16.35
N ALA A 576 12.70 28.17 -16.76
CA ALA A 576 11.61 27.87 -17.68
C ALA A 576 10.23 27.79 -17.00
N ALA A 577 10.17 27.53 -15.69
CA ALA A 577 8.94 27.32 -14.95
C ALA A 577 8.16 28.63 -14.74
N ARG A 578 6.84 28.55 -14.94
CA ARG A 578 5.92 29.64 -14.59
C ARG A 578 5.71 29.76 -13.08
N CYS A 579 5.63 28.63 -12.40
CA CYS A 579 5.52 28.53 -10.96
C CYS A 579 6.50 27.49 -10.41
N TYR A 580 7.12 27.79 -9.27
CA TYR A 580 7.97 26.84 -8.56
C TYR A 580 7.98 27.12 -7.05
N ALA A 581 8.17 26.06 -6.27
CA ALA A 581 8.48 26.16 -4.85
C ALA A 581 9.98 26.41 -4.65
N TRP A 582 10.31 27.27 -3.68
CA TRP A 582 11.66 27.57 -3.23
C TRP A 582 11.74 27.27 -1.75
N ILE A 583 12.58 26.30 -1.38
CA ILE A 583 12.80 25.88 0.00
C ILE A 583 14.22 26.27 0.38
N SER A 584 14.37 26.87 1.56
CA SER A 584 15.69 27.28 2.07
C SER A 584 15.92 26.83 3.50
N ASN A 585 17.18 26.75 3.88
CA ASN A 585 17.63 26.44 5.24
C ASN A 585 18.48 27.57 5.83
N ALA A 586 18.89 27.41 7.09
CA ALA A 586 19.72 28.38 7.80
C ALA A 586 21.13 28.57 7.19
N LYS A 587 21.58 27.67 6.32
CA LYS A 587 22.87 27.73 5.61
C LYS A 587 22.79 28.45 4.27
N ASN A 588 21.63 29.00 3.90
CA ASN A 588 21.32 29.56 2.57
C ASN A 588 21.38 28.55 1.41
N GLU A 589 21.34 27.25 1.71
CA GLU A 589 21.16 26.22 0.69
C GLU A 589 19.70 26.25 0.21
N ARG A 590 19.47 25.80 -1.02
CA ARG A 590 18.17 25.92 -1.70
C ARG A 590 17.79 24.64 -2.42
N LEU A 591 16.52 24.30 -2.36
CA LEU A 591 15.87 23.28 -3.19
C LEU A 591 14.70 23.93 -3.92
N HIS A 592 14.47 23.53 -5.17
CA HIS A 592 13.34 24.01 -5.96
C HIS A 592 12.51 22.84 -6.48
N PHE A 593 11.20 23.04 -6.62
CA PHE A 593 10.28 22.07 -7.21
C PHE A 593 9.36 22.80 -8.18
N VAL A 594 9.29 22.34 -9.43
CA VAL A 594 8.41 22.91 -10.45
C VAL A 594 6.96 22.61 -10.10
N LEU A 595 6.08 23.59 -10.33
CA LEU A 595 4.64 23.48 -10.08
C LEU A 595 3.87 23.87 -11.35
N TYR A 596 2.60 23.47 -11.42
CA TYR A 596 1.70 23.89 -12.51
C TYR A 596 1.62 25.42 -12.63
N GLY A 597 1.86 25.93 -13.84
CA GLY A 597 1.85 27.35 -14.16
C GLY A 597 0.47 27.96 -14.44
N THR A 598 -0.59 27.15 -14.37
CA THR A 598 -1.98 27.55 -14.60
C THR A 598 -2.90 26.90 -13.57
N ARG A 599 -4.04 27.53 -13.28
CA ARG A 599 -5.07 26.93 -12.42
C ARG A 599 -5.63 25.67 -13.07
N LEU A 600 -5.63 24.56 -12.33
CA LEU A 600 -6.13 23.28 -12.81
C LEU A 600 -7.65 23.13 -12.65
N ASN A 601 -8.22 23.81 -11.65
CA ASN A 601 -9.66 23.99 -11.50
C ASN A 601 -9.98 25.49 -11.60
N THR A 602 -11.04 25.83 -12.34
CA THR A 602 -11.49 27.21 -12.47
C THR A 602 -11.88 27.78 -11.10
N ASN A 603 -11.38 28.97 -10.76
CA ASN A 603 -11.62 29.70 -9.50
C ASN A 603 -11.03 29.10 -8.21
N GLU A 604 -10.28 28.01 -8.30
CA GLU A 604 -9.60 27.41 -7.15
C GLU A 604 -8.09 27.61 -7.24
N LEU A 605 -7.44 27.80 -6.10
CA LEU A 605 -5.99 27.68 -5.97
C LEU A 605 -5.54 26.26 -6.28
N ASN A 606 -4.35 26.10 -6.83
CA ASN A 606 -3.72 24.78 -6.92
C ASN A 606 -3.17 24.36 -5.56
N ARG A 607 -3.05 23.06 -5.32
CA ARG A 607 -2.40 22.48 -4.15
C ARG A 607 -0.93 22.17 -4.47
N PHE A 608 -0.02 22.41 -3.54
CA PHE A 608 1.36 21.91 -3.60
C PHE A 608 1.62 20.86 -2.52
N HIS A 609 2.49 19.88 -2.82
CA HIS A 609 2.86 18.80 -1.90
C HIS A 609 4.23 18.22 -2.30
N PHE A 610 5.22 18.24 -1.42
CA PHE A 610 6.53 17.64 -1.68
C PHE A 610 7.30 17.30 -0.40
N ASN A 611 8.19 16.31 -0.49
CA ASN A 611 9.04 15.88 0.61
C ASN A 611 10.43 16.52 0.51
N VAL A 612 10.89 17.10 1.62
CA VAL A 612 12.25 17.58 1.82
C VAL A 612 12.94 16.72 2.88
N PRO A 613 14.18 16.24 2.67
CA PRO A 613 14.84 15.42 3.68
C PRO A 613 15.09 16.25 4.95
N GLN A 614 14.82 15.71 6.13
CA GLN A 614 15.03 16.45 7.39
C GLN A 614 16.50 16.83 7.62
N SER A 615 17.44 16.11 7.00
CA SER A 615 18.86 16.46 6.98
C SER A 615 19.16 17.81 6.31
N PHE A 616 18.27 18.29 5.43
CA PHE A 616 18.36 19.63 4.84
C PHE A 616 18.01 20.75 5.83
N GLN A 617 17.30 20.44 6.93
CA GLN A 617 16.89 21.40 7.97
C GLN A 617 16.16 22.63 7.39
N ALA A 618 15.12 22.38 6.58
CA ALA A 618 14.34 23.43 5.96
C ALA A 618 13.77 24.41 7.01
N THR A 619 13.88 25.71 6.74
CA THR A 619 13.38 26.78 7.62
C THR A 619 12.29 27.62 6.97
N HIS A 620 12.25 27.70 5.64
CA HIS A 620 11.26 28.48 4.92
C HIS A 620 10.84 27.80 3.62
N VAL A 621 9.57 27.97 3.27
CA VAL A 621 9.00 27.67 1.95
C VAL A 621 8.46 28.95 1.33
N ARG A 622 8.70 29.10 0.02
CA ARG A 622 8.10 30.13 -0.81
C ARG A 622 7.54 29.47 -2.06
N VAL A 623 6.46 30.02 -2.60
CA VAL A 623 6.03 29.70 -3.97
C VAL A 623 6.13 30.96 -4.80
N ILE A 624 6.88 30.89 -5.88
CA ILE A 624 7.09 31.98 -6.83
C ILE A 624 6.32 31.65 -8.09
N CYS A 625 5.45 32.54 -8.55
CA CYS A 625 4.73 32.44 -9.81
C CYS A 625 4.97 33.73 -10.61
N HIS A 626 5.36 33.61 -11.87
CA HIS A 626 5.69 34.74 -12.74
C HIS A 626 6.68 35.75 -12.09
N GLY A 627 7.69 35.23 -11.39
CA GLY A 627 8.69 36.02 -10.66
C GLY A 627 8.17 36.72 -9.39
N THR A 628 6.90 36.54 -9.03
CA THR A 628 6.26 37.14 -7.85
C THR A 628 6.04 36.08 -6.77
N GLN A 629 6.35 36.41 -5.52
CA GLN A 629 6.09 35.52 -4.40
C GLN A 629 4.58 35.46 -4.09
N ASN A 630 3.96 34.29 -4.27
CA ASN A 630 2.56 34.02 -3.95
C ASN A 630 2.37 33.44 -2.53
N VAL A 631 3.30 32.57 -2.11
CA VAL A 631 3.28 31.91 -0.79
C VAL A 631 4.56 32.23 -0.03
N TYR A 632 4.45 32.41 1.27
CA TYR A 632 5.55 32.41 2.21
C TYR A 632 5.15 31.65 3.48
N GLY A 633 5.99 30.72 3.94
CA GLY A 633 5.78 29.96 5.16
C GLY A 633 7.07 29.75 5.92
N VAL A 634 6.99 29.79 7.25
CA VAL A 634 8.07 29.38 8.16
C VAL A 634 7.86 27.91 8.50
N ILE A 635 8.94 27.13 8.43
CA ILE A 635 8.93 25.70 8.70
C ILE A 635 9.45 25.48 10.12
N ALA A 636 8.59 24.95 10.99
CA ALA A 636 9.02 24.50 12.30
C ALA A 636 9.89 23.24 12.17
N PRO A 637 10.89 23.04 13.05
CA PRO A 637 11.64 21.79 13.09
C PRO A 637 10.75 20.65 13.61
N PRO A 638 11.09 19.38 13.26
CA PRO A 638 10.40 18.22 13.82
C PRO A 638 10.50 18.18 15.34
N LYS A 639 9.43 17.71 16.00
CA LYS A 639 9.36 17.55 17.46
C LYS A 639 10.05 16.28 17.96
N GLY A 640 10.38 15.35 17.05
CA GLY A 640 11.05 14.08 17.36
C GLY A 640 10.09 12.97 17.78
N THR A 641 8.80 13.06 17.44
CA THR A 641 7.80 12.04 17.80
C THR A 641 7.41 11.13 16.63
N ALA A 642 7.79 11.46 15.39
CA ALA A 642 7.56 10.59 14.25
C ALA A 642 8.31 9.26 14.40
N ARG A 643 7.68 8.15 14.00
CA ARG A 643 8.28 6.81 14.06
C ARG A 643 7.88 5.96 12.85
N VAL A 644 8.72 5.00 12.52
CA VAL A 644 8.43 3.98 11.51
C VAL A 644 8.65 2.60 12.11
N THR A 645 7.78 1.66 11.77
CA THR A 645 7.92 0.24 12.09
C THR A 645 7.84 -0.60 10.82
N PHE A 646 8.46 -1.77 10.88
CA PHE A 646 8.47 -2.76 9.81
C PHE A 646 8.02 -4.10 10.41
N THR A 647 6.96 -4.68 9.87
CA THR A 647 6.47 -6.01 10.27
C THR A 647 6.46 -6.93 9.06
N GLY A 648 6.89 -8.18 9.25
CA GLY A 648 7.00 -9.18 8.18
C GLY A 648 8.43 -9.32 7.70
N ARG A 649 8.63 -9.32 6.38
CA ARG A 649 9.97 -9.36 5.76
C ARG A 649 10.88 -8.27 6.32
N ASP A 650 12.13 -8.61 6.61
CA ASP A 650 13.15 -7.67 7.11
C ASP A 650 13.30 -6.41 6.22
N ALA A 651 13.79 -5.32 6.82
CA ALA A 651 14.10 -4.10 6.09
C ALA A 651 15.40 -4.28 5.28
N ASP A 652 15.34 -3.99 3.98
CA ASP A 652 16.50 -3.95 3.06
C ASP A 652 17.29 -2.62 3.20
#